data_AF-B7G534-F1
#
_entry.id   AF-B7G534-F1
#
_cell.length_a   1.000
_cell.length_b   1.000
_cell.length_c   1.000
_cell.angle_alpha   90.00
_cell.angle_beta   90.00
_cell.angle_gamma   90.00
#
_symmetry.space_group_name_H-M   'P 1'
#
loop_
_entity.id
_entity.type
_entity.pdbx_description
1 polymer ?
#
loop_
_entity_poly.entity_id
_entity_poly.type
_entity_poly.pdbx_seq_one_letter_code
_entity_poly.pdbx_strand_id
1 'polypeptide(L)'
;MKVVTASFLLFTFAAFLVGTHGKYDNESHKLILIRGRRGFRHRTGSWLAASPANQRRCGAKNLYTRRPVHPKTSTPGCPVDSPTSAPTPPPIETATNSPEGSPTAALQETDYGPYPAGPYISVQQNSERITLPEPATVLLSIASNTACPHTGADIVYWDDASTWGASGIPDTANQDVAVPSGSRVVIRSTIPVVLGVVTVPAGSNLIIGSDVNGIDIHVAGMEVAGRLLVGSETCRLANPVTITLHGSRPRDAVTNVPSDSYKGIHVTGVLSLHGKRYFHTWSRLAKTAEAGLSVLMLQNPVNWEAGQEVVIVTSAIKDSIEYHQNEVRTVRAVHTSPPSGVGAIVYLTEPVDYSHIANSNYQVEVGLLTRTVKVQGSESDSEPTDPNPLSCTHLLGSPFAEVDEDVEGVELYCMGQTNLLGRYPIHFHMLGDFPDCYVKDSSIHRSYYRCVSLHGTHYTTTTENVAYDVCGYCYYLEDGVEQFNTLSYNLAAHIHSIGPVPWGGGQTTDIFQQSTTLTLPADVTASGFYITNIHNHIIGNAASGGWAGFAFPNLAEAIGAHQGNEAFRPATVTGLTLDGNTVHSTGWWWNHAGAFYFGGSLYYNGDKLEYNPGRSFSFERDDCHTCKNLWSGQMEVIGFESHDNSLAIEALSSGLWINHLLAVCRTGKSLGLPEGATNNRPLEGSGFFWYDTGQEHIITQSTFRNCGFRSDNYNQYNSSATRGCDDSDMSKACYSESSMFGFLTHSDEFTPKIMQGTRDITFDNCGRRFKFTINKLETVSGQGQNWLDMDGSVSGLNDPTIIASGLELAKDWWGVDNQVVYEPQAPLSTYCRNDGSGLNCSPVGYMRHLGHKFSPTLNAAVNNGLPVTANPDVVSMIGGFGWLLTLNRGAPRQLVLWDLEVDPGSVLLLSIPYPAGTTFNI
;
A
#
# COMPACT_ATOMS: atom_id res chain seq x y z
N MET A 1 5.67 -8.19 44.12
CA MET A 1 5.29 -8.98 45.33
C MET A 1 3.85 -8.63 45.68
N LYS A 2 3.05 -9.59 46.19
CA LYS A 2 1.57 -9.55 46.31
C LYS A 2 0.82 -9.63 44.97
N VAL A 3 -0.32 -10.30 44.84
CA VAL A 3 -0.84 -11.52 45.54
C VAL A 3 -1.59 -12.33 44.47
N VAL A 4 -1.47 -13.66 44.49
CA VAL A 4 -2.27 -14.57 43.66
C VAL A 4 -3.51 -15.02 44.44
N THR A 5 -4.66 -15.11 43.78
CA THR A 5 -5.86 -15.78 44.33
C THR A 5 -6.32 -16.86 43.35
N ALA A 6 -5.90 -18.11 43.59
CA ALA A 6 -6.30 -19.24 42.76
C ALA A 6 -7.69 -19.77 43.18
N SER A 7 -8.50 -20.18 42.22
CA SER A 7 -9.74 -20.93 42.46
C SER A 7 -9.59 -22.33 41.86
N PHE A 8 -9.52 -23.34 42.72
CA PHE A 8 -9.67 -24.74 42.32
C PHE A 8 -11.09 -25.00 41.80
N LEU A 9 -11.22 -25.89 40.80
CA LEU A 9 -12.49 -26.51 40.46
C LEU A 9 -12.25 -27.98 40.10
N LEU A 10 -13.07 -28.86 40.67
CA LEU A 10 -12.92 -30.31 40.54
C LEU A 10 -13.36 -30.78 39.16
N PHE A 11 -12.66 -31.77 38.60
CA PHE A 11 -13.23 -32.68 37.62
C PHE A 11 -14.16 -33.67 38.34
N THR A 12 -15.38 -33.85 37.83
CA THR A 12 -16.30 -34.91 38.28
C THR A 12 -16.48 -35.90 37.14
N PHE A 13 -15.96 -37.12 37.29
CA PHE A 13 -16.15 -38.18 36.32
C PHE A 13 -17.50 -38.87 36.53
N ALA A 14 -18.25 -39.06 35.44
CA ALA A 14 -19.43 -39.91 35.40
C ALA A 14 -19.21 -41.00 34.34
N ALA A 15 -19.14 -42.26 34.77
CA ALA A 15 -18.99 -43.40 33.88
C ALA A 15 -20.36 -44.05 33.63
N PHE A 16 -20.79 -44.09 32.36
CA PHE A 16 -21.97 -44.85 31.94
C PHE A 16 -21.54 -46.13 31.21
N LEU A 17 -21.99 -47.28 31.74
CA LEU A 17 -21.95 -48.55 31.03
C LEU A 17 -23.23 -48.69 30.21
N VAL A 18 -23.11 -48.62 28.88
CA VAL A 18 -24.17 -49.01 27.95
C VAL A 18 -23.80 -50.35 27.35
N GLY A 19 -24.63 -51.38 27.57
CA GLY A 19 -24.42 -52.72 27.05
C GLY A 19 -25.66 -53.21 26.30
N THR A 20 -25.50 -53.57 25.03
CA THR A 20 -26.49 -54.27 24.21
C THR A 20 -25.77 -55.34 23.37
N HIS A 21 -26.29 -56.57 23.36
CA HIS A 21 -25.56 -57.73 22.85
C HIS A 21 -25.37 -57.76 21.32
N GLY A 22 -24.13 -58.02 20.89
CA GLY A 22 -23.75 -58.55 19.58
C GLY A 22 -22.42 -59.30 19.73
N LYS A 23 -22.28 -60.50 19.16
CA LYS A 23 -21.13 -61.39 19.44
C LYS A 23 -19.87 -61.01 18.66
N TYR A 24 -18.91 -60.35 19.32
CA TYR A 24 -17.48 -60.39 18.99
C TYR A 24 -16.66 -60.29 20.29
N ASP A 25 -16.26 -61.44 20.85
CA ASP A 25 -15.52 -61.49 22.11
C ASP A 25 -14.02 -61.23 21.89
N ASN A 26 -13.54 -60.01 22.20
CA ASN A 26 -12.21 -59.72 22.80
C ASN A 26 -11.89 -58.21 22.93
N GLU A 27 -12.60 -57.32 22.25
CA GLU A 27 -12.33 -55.88 22.32
C GLU A 27 -13.01 -55.20 23.51
N SER A 28 -12.39 -54.13 23.99
CA SER A 28 -12.92 -53.24 25.02
C SER A 28 -12.96 -51.80 24.52
N HIS A 29 -13.92 -51.02 25.02
CA HIS A 29 -14.11 -49.62 24.65
C HIS A 29 -14.11 -48.71 25.88
N LYS A 30 -13.59 -47.50 25.71
CA LYS A 30 -13.58 -46.41 26.71
C LYS A 30 -14.11 -45.17 26.03
N LEU A 31 -14.79 -44.35 26.83
CA LEU A 31 -15.35 -43.07 26.42
C LEU A 31 -14.52 -41.95 27.05
N ILE A 32 -13.99 -41.05 26.22
CA ILE A 32 -13.31 -39.83 26.67
C ILE A 32 -14.15 -38.64 26.18
N LEU A 33 -14.36 -37.65 27.06
CA LEU A 33 -15.33 -36.57 26.86
C LEU A 33 -14.69 -35.24 27.26
N ILE A 34 -14.48 -34.36 26.28
CA ILE A 34 -13.73 -33.10 26.41
C ILE A 34 -14.68 -31.92 26.16
N ARG A 35 -14.49 -30.80 26.87
CA ARG A 35 -15.27 -29.55 26.72
C ARG A 35 -14.35 -28.35 26.52
N GLY A 36 -14.63 -27.53 25.51
CA GLY A 36 -13.94 -26.26 25.28
C GLY A 36 -14.23 -25.19 26.34
N ARG A 37 -13.35 -24.18 26.42
CA ARG A 37 -13.52 -22.93 27.19
C ARG A 37 -12.90 -21.77 26.42
N ARG A 38 -13.44 -20.56 26.58
CA ARG A 38 -12.85 -19.32 26.04
C ARG A 38 -11.42 -19.13 26.53
N GLY A 39 -10.49 -18.92 25.61
CA GLY A 39 -9.14 -18.42 25.89
C GLY A 39 -8.92 -17.04 25.27
N PHE A 40 -8.72 -16.01 26.09
CA PHE A 40 -8.15 -14.74 25.64
C PHE A 40 -6.61 -14.87 25.68
N ARG A 41 -5.93 -14.78 24.52
CA ARG A 41 -4.47 -14.72 24.45
C ARG A 41 -3.97 -13.26 24.54
N HIS A 42 -3.81 -12.72 25.74
CA HIS A 42 -2.88 -11.61 25.94
C HIS A 42 -1.46 -12.17 26.13
N ARG A 43 -0.48 -11.71 25.35
CA ARG A 43 0.95 -11.86 25.65
C ARG A 43 1.52 -10.51 26.08
N THR A 44 1.90 -10.39 27.36
CA THR A 44 2.68 -9.25 27.86
C THR A 44 4.16 -9.49 27.59
N GLY A 45 4.80 -8.65 26.77
CA GLY A 45 6.25 -8.70 26.56
C GLY A 45 7.02 -8.35 27.83
N SER A 46 7.94 -9.22 28.25
CA SER A 46 8.78 -9.00 29.44
C SER A 46 10.12 -8.37 29.07
N TRP A 47 10.25 -7.06 29.28
CA TRP A 47 11.51 -6.33 29.11
C TRP A 47 12.58 -6.80 30.10
N LEU A 48 13.78 -7.13 29.61
CA LEU A 48 15.00 -7.28 30.40
C LEU A 48 16.18 -6.66 29.64
N ALA A 49 16.69 -5.53 30.11
CA ALA A 49 17.82 -4.83 29.52
C ALA A 49 19.17 -5.39 30.03
N ALA A 50 20.15 -5.53 29.13
CA ALA A 50 21.54 -5.80 29.49
C ALA A 50 22.53 -5.32 28.41
N SER A 51 23.59 -4.63 28.83
CA SER A 51 24.77 -4.29 28.04
C SER A 51 25.95 -4.01 28.99
N PRO A 52 27.21 -3.86 28.52
CA PRO A 52 27.89 -4.66 27.50
C PRO A 52 29.28 -5.17 27.98
N ALA A 53 29.86 -6.21 27.36
CA ALA A 53 31.24 -6.63 27.66
C ALA A 53 32.01 -7.29 26.49
N ASN A 54 33.11 -6.63 26.08
CA ASN A 54 34.16 -7.05 25.14
C ASN A 54 34.61 -8.54 25.18
N GLN A 55 34.95 -9.14 24.02
CA GLN A 55 36.35 -9.19 23.52
C GLN A 55 36.57 -9.85 22.13
N ARG A 56 37.70 -9.44 21.51
CA ARG A 56 38.29 -9.81 20.19
C ARG A 56 38.67 -11.33 20.13
N ARG A 57 38.89 -11.98 18.98
CA ARG A 57 40.03 -11.76 18.03
C ARG A 57 39.98 -12.67 16.76
N CYS A 58 40.87 -12.41 15.80
CA CYS A 58 40.89 -12.92 14.42
C CYS A 58 41.45 -14.35 14.19
N GLY A 59 41.14 -14.94 13.02
CA GLY A 59 41.85 -16.08 12.41
C GLY A 59 41.49 -16.27 10.93
N ALA A 60 42.46 -16.58 10.05
CA ALA A 60 42.25 -16.64 8.58
C ALA A 60 43.15 -17.68 7.88
N LYS A 61 42.71 -18.24 6.72
CA LYS A 61 43.54 -18.59 5.53
C LYS A 61 42.83 -19.34 4.37
N ASN A 62 42.77 -18.69 3.20
CA ASN A 62 43.38 -19.07 1.90
C ASN A 62 43.10 -20.38 1.12
N LEU A 63 43.06 -20.19 -0.22
CA LEU A 63 43.30 -21.13 -1.36
C LEU A 63 42.13 -22.06 -1.73
N TYR A 64 41.77 -22.29 -3.01
CA TYR A 64 42.65 -22.61 -4.17
C TYR A 64 42.29 -21.96 -5.54
N THR A 65 42.90 -22.45 -6.63
CA THR A 65 43.26 -21.73 -7.88
C THR A 65 42.29 -21.77 -9.08
N ARG A 66 42.39 -20.70 -9.89
CA ARG A 66 42.10 -20.56 -11.35
C ARG A 66 42.42 -21.81 -12.21
N ARG A 67 41.83 -22.01 -13.41
CA ARG A 67 42.24 -21.42 -14.73
C ARG A 67 41.22 -21.73 -15.88
N PRO A 68 41.38 -21.20 -17.13
CA PRO A 68 40.27 -20.81 -18.04
C PRO A 68 40.21 -21.54 -19.41
N VAL A 69 39.34 -21.11 -20.35
CA VAL A 69 39.70 -20.80 -21.77
C VAL A 69 38.55 -20.13 -22.58
N HIS A 70 38.88 -18.94 -23.13
CA HIS A 70 38.56 -18.25 -24.42
C HIS A 70 37.34 -18.56 -25.37
N PRO A 71 37.03 -17.64 -26.35
CA PRO A 71 35.68 -17.40 -26.88
C PRO A 71 35.51 -17.60 -28.42
N LYS A 72 34.34 -17.23 -28.98
CA LYS A 72 34.17 -16.47 -30.26
C LYS A 72 32.71 -16.27 -30.74
N THR A 73 32.45 -15.14 -31.42
CA THR A 73 31.48 -14.90 -32.55
C THR A 73 29.98 -15.18 -32.36
N SER A 74 29.02 -14.55 -33.06
CA SER A 74 29.03 -13.39 -34.00
C SER A 74 27.60 -12.88 -34.24
N THR A 75 27.43 -11.60 -34.59
CA THR A 75 26.17 -11.04 -35.12
C THR A 75 25.84 -11.54 -36.53
N PRO A 76 24.55 -11.51 -36.91
CA PRO A 76 24.13 -10.79 -38.11
C PRO A 76 22.98 -9.81 -37.81
N GLY A 77 22.84 -8.76 -38.61
CA GLY A 77 21.77 -7.75 -38.47
C GLY A 77 21.14 -7.37 -39.82
N CYS A 78 19.95 -6.77 -39.76
CA CYS A 78 19.14 -6.18 -40.84
C CYS A 78 18.02 -5.32 -40.21
N PRO A 79 17.37 -4.42 -40.97
CA PRO A 79 17.92 -3.40 -41.86
C PRO A 79 17.52 -1.98 -41.36
N VAL A 80 17.90 -0.92 -42.09
CA VAL A 80 17.53 0.46 -41.77
C VAL A 80 16.47 0.96 -42.76
N ASP A 81 15.34 1.44 -42.24
CA ASP A 81 14.38 2.26 -42.98
C ASP A 81 14.39 3.71 -42.48
N SER A 82 13.96 4.64 -43.35
CA SER A 82 14.16 6.09 -43.15
C SER A 82 12.95 6.79 -42.52
N PRO A 83 13.15 7.84 -41.68
CA PRO A 83 12.08 8.47 -40.93
C PRO A 83 11.16 9.35 -41.79
N THR A 84 9.87 9.34 -41.47
CA THR A 84 8.88 10.28 -42.01
C THR A 84 8.52 11.35 -40.98
N SER A 85 8.73 12.62 -41.36
CA SER A 85 8.14 13.84 -40.79
C SER A 85 7.76 13.85 -39.29
N ALA A 86 8.58 14.48 -38.46
CA ALA A 86 8.19 14.87 -37.10
C ALA A 86 7.09 15.96 -37.11
N PRO A 87 6.20 16.01 -36.09
CA PRO A 87 5.30 17.13 -35.86
C PRO A 87 6.05 18.44 -35.58
N THR A 88 5.42 19.57 -35.88
CA THR A 88 5.98 20.90 -35.57
C THR A 88 5.72 21.25 -34.09
N PRO A 89 6.70 21.78 -33.34
CA PRO A 89 6.45 22.26 -31.98
C PRO A 89 5.47 23.45 -31.97
N PRO A 90 4.69 23.63 -30.90
CA PRO A 90 3.78 24.77 -30.76
C PRO A 90 4.54 26.11 -30.66
N PRO A 91 3.88 27.26 -30.93
CA PRO A 91 4.53 28.56 -30.89
C PRO A 91 4.94 28.95 -29.46
N ILE A 92 6.11 29.57 -29.32
CA ILE A 92 6.54 30.22 -28.08
C ILE A 92 5.77 31.54 -27.95
N GLU A 93 4.82 31.63 -27.02
CA GLU A 93 4.34 32.92 -26.54
C GLU A 93 5.30 33.45 -25.47
N THR A 94 5.81 34.66 -25.67
CA THR A 94 6.66 35.35 -24.69
C THR A 94 5.81 35.90 -23.55
N ALA A 95 6.30 35.76 -22.31
CA ALA A 95 5.64 36.21 -21.08
C ALA A 95 4.98 37.58 -21.23
N THR A 96 3.65 37.63 -21.01
CA THR A 96 2.87 38.86 -20.97
C THR A 96 2.84 39.42 -19.55
N ASN A 97 2.83 40.75 -19.42
CA ASN A 97 3.02 41.41 -18.14
C ASN A 97 1.88 41.10 -17.15
N SER A 98 2.22 40.82 -15.89
CA SER A 98 1.27 40.70 -14.79
C SER A 98 0.37 41.94 -14.65
N PRO A 99 -0.92 41.80 -14.35
CA PRO A 99 -1.83 42.94 -14.22
C PRO A 99 -1.58 43.71 -12.92
N GLU A 100 -1.47 45.03 -13.00
CA GLU A 100 -1.49 45.92 -11.84
C GLU A 100 -2.87 45.86 -11.14
N GLY A 101 -2.93 45.19 -9.99
CA GLY A 101 -4.17 44.95 -9.24
C GLY A 101 -4.24 45.72 -7.92
N SER A 102 -5.06 46.77 -7.85
CA SER A 102 -5.65 47.18 -6.56
C SER A 102 -6.58 46.07 -6.04
N PRO A 103 -6.87 45.98 -4.72
CA PRO A 103 -7.61 44.86 -4.14
C PRO A 103 -8.90 44.53 -4.90
N THR A 104 -8.91 43.35 -5.53
CA THR A 104 -10.02 42.90 -6.37
C THR A 104 -11.32 42.93 -5.57
N ALA A 105 -12.35 43.59 -6.10
CA ALA A 105 -13.66 43.57 -5.47
C ALA A 105 -14.14 42.12 -5.32
N ALA A 106 -14.74 41.78 -4.18
CA ALA A 106 -15.27 40.45 -3.94
C ALA A 106 -16.29 40.09 -5.04
N LEU A 107 -16.07 38.96 -5.71
CA LEU A 107 -16.89 38.49 -6.83
C LEU A 107 -18.35 38.39 -6.40
N GLN A 108 -19.25 38.91 -7.22
CA GLN A 108 -20.68 38.77 -7.04
C GLN A 108 -21.17 37.45 -7.66
N GLU A 109 -22.36 37.00 -7.26
CA GLU A 109 -23.01 35.81 -7.84
C GLU A 109 -23.15 35.88 -9.37
N THR A 110 -23.14 37.08 -9.96
CA THR A 110 -23.17 37.33 -11.41
C THR A 110 -21.86 37.04 -12.14
N ASP A 111 -20.74 36.90 -11.41
CA ASP A 111 -19.39 36.81 -11.98
C ASP A 111 -18.92 35.34 -12.08
N TYR A 112 -19.67 34.45 -11.43
CA TYR A 112 -19.57 33.01 -11.54
C TYR A 112 -20.33 32.47 -12.77
N GLY A 113 -19.84 31.38 -13.34
CA GLY A 113 -20.49 30.74 -14.49
C GLY A 113 -21.66 29.84 -14.08
N PRO A 114 -22.47 29.35 -15.03
CA PRO A 114 -23.39 28.25 -14.74
C PRO A 114 -22.60 26.99 -14.34
N TYR A 115 -23.10 26.27 -13.35
CA TYR A 115 -22.54 24.99 -12.89
C TYR A 115 -23.53 23.82 -13.09
N PRO A 116 -23.05 22.57 -13.20
CA PRO A 116 -23.93 21.40 -13.37
C PRO A 116 -24.88 21.21 -12.19
N ALA A 117 -26.17 21.01 -12.47
CA ALA A 117 -27.17 20.70 -11.44
C ALA A 117 -26.95 19.31 -10.79
N GLY A 118 -27.62 19.06 -9.66
CA GLY A 118 -27.52 17.82 -8.89
C GLY A 118 -28.05 16.56 -9.62
N PRO A 119 -28.00 15.37 -8.99
CA PRO A 119 -27.46 15.12 -7.66
C PRO A 119 -25.95 15.31 -7.57
N TYR A 120 -25.47 15.41 -6.34
CA TYR A 120 -24.07 15.52 -5.94
C TYR A 120 -23.75 14.43 -4.91
N ILE A 121 -22.48 14.07 -4.77
CA ILE A 121 -21.96 13.22 -3.69
C ILE A 121 -21.33 14.16 -2.66
N SER A 122 -21.78 14.09 -1.41
CA SER A 122 -21.14 14.82 -0.30
C SER A 122 -20.07 13.97 0.39
N VAL A 123 -19.23 14.60 1.24
CA VAL A 123 -18.25 13.89 2.09
C VAL A 123 -18.91 12.77 2.90
N GLN A 124 -20.15 12.96 3.37
CA GLN A 124 -20.90 11.95 4.13
C GLN A 124 -21.49 10.82 3.26
N GLN A 125 -21.14 10.78 1.97
CA GLN A 125 -21.63 9.84 0.96
C GLN A 125 -20.50 9.36 0.04
N ASN A 126 -19.23 9.60 0.38
CA ASN A 126 -18.07 9.17 -0.41
C ASN A 126 -17.93 7.63 -0.46
N SER A 127 -18.33 6.96 0.62
CA SER A 127 -18.75 5.55 0.69
C SER A 127 -20.10 5.45 1.41
N GLU A 128 -20.86 4.36 1.17
CA GLU A 128 -22.09 4.05 1.91
C GLU A 128 -21.86 3.13 3.14
N ARG A 129 -20.63 2.64 3.34
CA ARG A 129 -20.33 1.55 4.29
C ARG A 129 -19.16 1.84 5.21
N ILE A 130 -18.14 2.52 4.72
CA ILE A 130 -17.03 3.01 5.54
C ILE A 130 -17.12 4.53 5.63
N THR A 131 -16.70 5.09 6.76
CA THR A 131 -16.47 6.54 6.85
C THR A 131 -15.00 6.76 6.52
N LEU A 132 -14.70 7.34 5.36
CA LEU A 132 -13.34 7.80 5.09
C LEU A 132 -12.98 8.88 6.13
N PRO A 133 -11.81 8.81 6.79
CA PRO A 133 -11.36 9.83 7.71
C PRO A 133 -10.99 11.09 6.90
N GLU A 134 -11.30 12.24 7.48
CA GLU A 134 -11.04 13.56 6.91
C GLU A 134 -10.12 14.34 7.87
N PRO A 135 -9.25 15.24 7.37
CA PRO A 135 -8.40 16.05 8.23
C PRO A 135 -9.24 16.94 9.15
N ALA A 136 -8.74 17.16 10.38
CA ALA A 136 -9.45 17.95 11.38
C ALA A 136 -9.69 19.37 10.87
N THR A 137 -10.97 19.81 10.81
CA THR A 137 -11.34 21.08 10.18
C THR A 137 -10.64 22.27 10.83
N VAL A 138 -9.66 22.83 10.12
CA VAL A 138 -8.87 23.96 10.61
C VAL A 138 -9.73 25.22 10.56
N LEU A 139 -9.80 25.95 11.67
CA LEU A 139 -10.29 27.33 11.63
C LEU A 139 -9.28 28.19 10.89
N LEU A 140 -9.57 28.49 9.62
CA LEU A 140 -8.94 29.53 8.80
C LEU A 140 -9.29 30.94 9.33
N SER A 141 -9.15 31.14 10.64
CA SER A 141 -9.05 32.46 11.24
C SER A 141 -7.88 33.20 10.60
N ILE A 142 -7.97 34.53 10.51
CA ILE A 142 -6.81 35.36 10.19
C ILE A 142 -5.80 35.10 11.31
N ALA A 143 -4.78 34.29 11.04
CA ALA A 143 -3.66 34.13 11.94
C ALA A 143 -3.11 35.54 12.19
N SER A 144 -3.23 36.02 13.43
CA SER A 144 -2.65 37.30 13.78
C SER A 144 -1.14 37.15 13.64
N ASN A 145 -0.58 37.64 12.53
CA ASN A 145 0.84 37.50 12.20
C ASN A 145 1.67 38.08 13.36
N THR A 146 2.17 37.19 14.21
CA THR A 146 2.73 37.49 15.54
C THR A 146 4.01 36.69 15.72
N ALA A 147 4.97 37.30 16.43
CA ALA A 147 6.35 36.80 16.53
C ALA A 147 7.03 36.55 15.17
N CYS A 148 6.63 37.28 14.11
CA CYS A 148 7.22 37.20 12.78
C CYS A 148 8.76 37.31 12.84
N PRO A 149 9.52 36.31 12.32
CA PRO A 149 10.98 36.31 12.43
C PRO A 149 11.64 37.56 11.85
N HIS A 150 11.05 38.11 10.78
CA HIS A 150 11.51 39.30 10.05
C HIS A 150 11.13 40.65 10.72
N THR A 151 10.40 40.65 11.84
CA THR A 151 10.04 41.89 12.59
C THR A 151 10.65 41.95 14.00
N GLY A 152 11.63 41.11 14.31
CA GLY A 152 12.26 41.08 15.62
C GLY A 152 13.17 42.29 15.89
N ALA A 153 13.49 42.53 17.16
CA ALA A 153 14.65 43.35 17.52
C ALA A 153 15.96 42.69 17.05
N ASP A 154 17.03 43.47 16.94
CA ASP A 154 18.39 43.02 16.61
C ASP A 154 18.51 42.28 15.26
N ILE A 155 17.69 42.68 14.29
CA ILE A 155 17.82 42.28 12.88
C ILE A 155 18.69 43.28 12.09
N VAL A 156 19.33 42.78 11.04
CA VAL A 156 20.07 43.55 10.04
C VAL A 156 19.59 43.14 8.64
N TYR A 157 19.72 44.01 7.64
CA TYR A 157 19.12 43.78 6.31
C TYR A 157 20.17 43.33 5.28
N TRP A 158 19.78 42.43 4.36
CA TRP A 158 20.66 41.96 3.29
C TRP A 158 21.14 43.11 2.39
N ASP A 159 20.25 44.07 2.10
CA ASP A 159 20.52 45.24 1.26
C ASP A 159 21.17 46.42 2.01
N ASP A 160 21.61 46.23 3.26
CA ASP A 160 22.40 47.22 4.00
C ASP A 160 23.89 46.84 3.96
N ALA A 161 24.73 47.72 3.38
CA ALA A 161 26.17 47.50 3.29
C ALA A 161 26.85 47.38 4.67
N SER A 162 26.27 47.91 5.75
CA SER A 162 26.82 47.79 7.09
C SER A 162 26.70 46.37 7.67
N THR A 163 25.74 45.56 7.19
CA THR A 163 25.62 44.12 7.50
C THR A 163 26.89 43.34 7.11
N TRP A 164 27.51 43.73 6.00
CA TRP A 164 28.62 43.00 5.36
C TRP A 164 29.99 43.68 5.53
N GLY A 165 30.00 44.87 6.13
CA GLY A 165 31.22 45.63 6.43
C GLY A 165 32.03 45.96 5.18
N ALA A 166 33.32 45.61 5.19
CA ALA A 166 34.25 45.93 4.11
C ALA A 166 34.01 45.14 2.81
N SER A 167 33.19 44.09 2.84
CA SER A 167 32.87 43.27 1.65
C SER A 167 31.84 43.91 0.72
N GLY A 168 31.03 44.85 1.23
CA GLY A 168 29.86 45.36 0.50
C GLY A 168 28.70 44.36 0.47
N ILE A 169 27.57 44.79 -0.09
CA ILE A 169 26.38 43.93 -0.28
C ILE A 169 26.75 42.81 -1.28
N PRO A 170 26.37 41.54 -1.03
CA PRO A 170 26.55 40.46 -1.99
C PRO A 170 25.64 40.68 -3.21
N ASP A 171 26.22 41.26 -4.26
CA ASP A 171 25.57 41.65 -5.52
C ASP A 171 26.25 41.03 -6.76
N THR A 172 27.29 40.21 -6.55
CA THR A 172 28.12 39.63 -7.62
C THR A 172 27.69 38.20 -7.94
N ALA A 173 27.50 37.90 -9.23
CA ALA A 173 27.05 36.59 -9.68
C ALA A 173 28.08 35.47 -9.38
N ASN A 174 27.61 34.32 -8.89
CA ASN A 174 28.39 33.19 -8.39
C ASN A 174 29.29 33.50 -7.18
N GLN A 175 29.01 34.58 -6.44
CA GLN A 175 29.68 34.86 -5.16
C GLN A 175 29.14 33.94 -4.05
N ASP A 176 30.00 33.16 -3.41
CA ASP A 176 29.67 32.47 -2.16
C ASP A 176 29.48 33.48 -1.02
N VAL A 177 28.45 33.29 -0.19
CA VAL A 177 28.03 34.26 0.84
C VAL A 177 27.93 33.60 2.20
N ALA A 178 28.77 34.03 3.15
CA ALA A 178 28.64 33.64 4.55
C ALA A 178 27.87 34.71 5.33
N VAL A 179 26.72 34.34 5.90
CA VAL A 179 25.95 35.18 6.83
C VAL A 179 26.84 35.57 8.02
N PRO A 180 26.89 36.84 8.46
CA PRO A 180 27.75 37.25 9.57
C PRO A 180 27.43 36.47 10.86
N SER A 181 28.45 35.92 11.49
CA SER A 181 28.32 35.05 12.66
C SER A 181 27.59 35.74 13.82
N GLY A 182 26.53 35.11 14.33
CA GLY A 182 25.69 35.66 15.41
C GLY A 182 24.70 36.75 14.99
N SER A 183 24.60 37.06 13.69
CA SER A 183 23.65 38.06 13.16
C SER A 183 22.31 37.44 12.75
N ARG A 184 21.32 38.30 12.52
CA ARG A 184 19.99 37.95 12.00
C ARG A 184 19.72 38.75 10.73
N VAL A 185 20.15 38.21 9.59
CA VAL A 185 20.03 38.88 8.28
C VAL A 185 18.63 38.64 7.72
N VAL A 186 17.94 39.72 7.36
CA VAL A 186 16.63 39.69 6.71
C VAL A 186 16.78 40.05 5.22
N ILE A 187 16.39 39.13 4.33
CA ILE A 187 16.12 39.41 2.92
C ILE A 187 14.69 39.95 2.82
N ARG A 188 14.51 41.12 2.20
CA ARG A 188 13.21 41.83 2.14
C ARG A 188 12.76 42.21 0.72
N SER A 189 13.50 41.78 -0.29
CA SER A 189 13.28 42.05 -1.71
C SER A 189 14.07 41.05 -2.55
N THR A 190 13.70 40.83 -3.81
CA THR A 190 14.43 39.97 -4.77
C THR A 190 15.93 40.27 -4.84
N ILE A 191 16.76 39.23 -4.90
CA ILE A 191 18.21 39.33 -5.14
C ILE A 191 18.46 39.26 -6.66
N PRO A 192 19.03 40.30 -7.29
CA PRO A 192 19.06 40.45 -8.75
C PRO A 192 20.14 39.61 -9.47
N VAL A 193 20.81 38.70 -8.75
CA VAL A 193 21.88 37.83 -9.29
C VAL A 193 21.75 36.40 -8.75
N VAL A 194 22.26 35.45 -9.53
CA VAL A 194 22.49 34.08 -9.04
C VAL A 194 23.74 34.09 -8.15
N LEU A 195 23.59 33.83 -6.86
CA LEU A 195 24.70 33.69 -5.91
C LEU A 195 25.35 32.29 -6.00
N GLY A 196 26.51 32.13 -5.37
CA GLY A 196 27.13 30.83 -5.11
C GLY A 196 26.40 30.07 -3.99
N VAL A 197 27.14 29.43 -3.11
CA VAL A 197 26.58 28.80 -1.90
C VAL A 197 26.36 29.85 -0.82
N VAL A 198 25.19 29.84 -0.18
CA VAL A 198 24.88 30.69 0.97
C VAL A 198 25.05 29.90 2.27
N THR A 199 26.08 30.21 3.04
CA THR A 199 26.34 29.59 4.36
C THR A 199 25.70 30.40 5.47
N VAL A 200 24.89 29.74 6.31
CA VAL A 200 24.32 30.29 7.55
C VAL A 200 25.03 29.63 8.74
N PRO A 201 26.00 30.31 9.41
CA PRO A 201 26.77 29.71 10.49
C PRO A 201 25.93 29.49 11.76
N ALA A 202 26.29 28.48 12.55
CA ALA A 202 25.67 28.20 13.85
C ALA A 202 25.54 29.45 14.74
N GLY A 203 24.37 29.62 15.35
CA GLY A 203 24.01 30.80 16.14
C GLY A 203 23.62 32.05 15.32
N SER A 204 23.55 31.96 14.00
CA SER A 204 23.14 33.04 13.09
C SER A 204 21.84 32.67 12.37
N ASN A 205 21.03 33.66 11.98
CA ASN A 205 19.79 33.44 11.24
C ASN A 205 19.86 34.11 9.86
N LEU A 206 19.49 33.37 8.81
CA LEU A 206 19.01 33.91 7.55
C LEU A 206 17.48 33.88 7.58
N ILE A 207 16.85 35.02 7.29
CA ILE A 207 15.42 35.21 7.43
C ILE A 207 14.90 35.79 6.11
N ILE A 208 13.86 35.19 5.54
CA ILE A 208 13.15 35.79 4.41
C ILE A 208 11.89 36.49 4.96
N GLY A 209 11.77 37.77 4.60
CA GLY A 209 10.65 38.64 4.96
C GLY A 209 9.46 38.46 4.02
N SER A 210 8.76 39.56 3.73
CA SER A 210 7.68 39.55 2.74
C SER A 210 7.62 40.90 2.04
N ASP A 211 7.54 40.86 0.71
CA ASP A 211 7.29 42.02 -0.16
C ASP A 211 5.98 41.77 -0.92
N VAL A 212 5.21 42.81 -1.19
CA VAL A 212 3.95 42.73 -1.96
C VAL A 212 4.16 42.36 -3.43
N ASN A 213 5.38 42.58 -3.94
CA ASN A 213 5.79 42.20 -5.29
C ASN A 213 6.35 40.76 -5.36
N GLY A 214 6.51 40.09 -4.22
CA GLY A 214 7.23 38.82 -4.08
C GLY A 214 8.73 39.00 -3.79
N ILE A 215 9.39 37.90 -3.39
CA ILE A 215 10.84 37.84 -3.16
C ILE A 215 11.42 36.62 -3.87
N ASP A 216 12.22 36.85 -4.90
CA ASP A 216 12.95 35.79 -5.61
C ASP A 216 14.44 35.76 -5.19
N ILE A 217 14.94 34.55 -4.96
CA ILE A 217 16.31 34.29 -4.51
C ILE A 217 16.88 33.18 -5.41
N HIS A 218 18.00 33.47 -6.05
CA HIS A 218 18.71 32.52 -6.91
C HIS A 218 20.08 32.20 -6.30
N VAL A 219 20.35 30.93 -5.99
CA VAL A 219 21.61 30.47 -5.38
C VAL A 219 22.07 29.14 -5.99
N ALA A 220 23.36 28.82 -5.88
CA ALA A 220 23.89 27.50 -6.24
C ALA A 220 23.70 26.44 -5.13
N GLY A 221 23.38 26.88 -3.90
CA GLY A 221 23.18 26.01 -2.74
C GLY A 221 23.04 26.76 -1.42
N MET A 222 22.70 26.05 -0.35
CA MET A 222 22.70 26.57 1.02
C MET A 222 23.30 25.56 2.02
N GLU A 223 24.10 26.06 2.96
CA GLU A 223 24.64 25.32 4.13
C GLU A 223 24.07 25.94 5.41
N VAL A 224 23.14 25.25 6.09
CA VAL A 224 22.37 25.81 7.22
C VAL A 224 22.74 25.11 8.54
N ALA A 225 23.85 25.55 9.14
CA ALA A 225 24.22 25.20 10.52
C ALA A 225 23.61 26.16 11.56
N GLY A 226 23.14 27.33 11.12
CA GLY A 226 22.36 28.30 11.88
C GLY A 226 20.86 28.07 11.71
N ARG A 227 20.12 29.12 11.35
CA ARG A 227 18.67 29.06 11.11
C ARG A 227 18.29 29.66 9.76
N LEU A 228 17.53 28.92 8.95
CA LEU A 228 16.81 29.46 7.78
C LEU A 228 15.32 29.56 8.11
N LEU A 229 14.79 30.79 8.13
CA LEU A 229 13.42 31.09 8.60
C LEU A 229 12.62 31.83 7.53
N VAL A 230 11.50 31.25 7.09
CA VAL A 230 10.63 31.78 6.02
C VAL A 230 9.19 31.81 6.53
N GLY A 231 8.91 32.79 7.39
CA GLY A 231 7.70 32.80 8.23
C GLY A 231 7.86 31.99 9.52
N SER A 232 6.74 31.72 10.18
CA SER A 232 6.60 30.77 11.30
C SER A 232 5.15 30.28 11.38
N GLU A 233 4.86 29.27 12.21
CA GLU A 233 3.48 28.78 12.47
C GLU A 233 2.48 29.91 12.77
N THR A 234 2.94 30.93 13.51
CA THR A 234 2.18 32.10 13.98
C THR A 234 2.36 33.34 13.09
N CYS A 235 3.20 33.28 12.05
CA CYS A 235 3.38 34.35 11.09
C CYS A 235 3.69 33.80 9.69
N ARG A 236 2.63 33.44 8.97
CA ARG A 236 2.71 32.81 7.64
C ARG A 236 2.90 33.85 6.55
N LEU A 237 3.69 33.52 5.53
CA LEU A 237 3.96 34.42 4.42
C LEU A 237 2.83 34.35 3.37
N ALA A 238 2.08 35.45 3.24
CA ALA A 238 0.94 35.56 2.34
C ALA A 238 1.28 36.04 0.92
N ASN A 239 2.44 36.68 0.73
CA ASN A 239 2.97 37.08 -0.58
C ASN A 239 3.99 36.04 -1.08
N PRO A 240 4.28 35.98 -2.40
CA PRO A 240 5.20 34.99 -2.97
C PRO A 240 6.64 35.08 -2.44
N VAL A 241 7.27 33.93 -2.24
CA VAL A 241 8.71 33.77 -1.98
C VAL A 241 9.23 32.59 -2.80
N THR A 242 10.21 32.82 -3.67
CA THR A 242 10.80 31.79 -4.53
C THR A 242 12.28 31.60 -4.20
N ILE A 243 12.67 30.37 -3.82
CA ILE A 243 14.09 29.96 -3.74
C ILE A 243 14.38 29.06 -4.95
N THR A 244 15.15 29.57 -5.91
CA THR A 244 15.55 28.81 -7.10
C THR A 244 17.00 28.36 -6.96
N LEU A 245 17.20 27.05 -7.04
CA LEU A 245 18.48 26.39 -6.84
C LEU A 245 19.09 25.99 -8.20
N HIS A 246 20.26 26.56 -8.50
CA HIS A 246 21.00 26.40 -9.76
C HIS A 246 22.16 25.40 -9.62
N GLY A 247 22.59 24.83 -10.75
CA GLY A 247 23.73 23.92 -10.87
C GLY A 247 23.45 22.81 -11.89
N SER A 248 24.49 22.28 -12.54
CA SER A 248 24.35 21.14 -13.45
C SER A 248 24.93 19.89 -12.81
N ARG A 249 24.12 18.84 -12.61
CA ARG A 249 24.57 17.58 -12.00
C ARG A 249 25.82 17.02 -12.70
N PRO A 250 26.92 16.74 -11.95
CA PRO A 250 28.09 16.10 -12.52
C PRO A 250 27.76 14.73 -13.11
N ARG A 251 28.34 14.42 -14.28
CA ARG A 251 28.09 13.16 -15.01
C ARG A 251 28.52 11.91 -14.23
N ASP A 252 29.44 12.11 -13.30
CA ASP A 252 30.05 11.14 -12.40
C ASP A 252 29.52 11.22 -10.96
N ALA A 253 28.44 11.98 -10.70
CA ALA A 253 27.88 12.23 -9.37
C ALA A 253 27.49 10.98 -8.56
N VAL A 254 27.27 9.83 -9.22
CA VAL A 254 27.02 8.54 -8.53
C VAL A 254 28.30 7.92 -7.96
N THR A 255 29.46 8.22 -8.55
CA THR A 255 30.78 7.75 -8.10
C THR A 255 31.58 8.80 -7.34
N ASN A 256 31.34 10.08 -7.63
CA ASN A 256 31.94 11.25 -6.99
C ASN A 256 30.79 12.14 -6.49
N VAL A 257 30.20 11.78 -5.34
CA VAL A 257 29.02 12.47 -4.78
C VAL A 257 29.37 13.94 -4.49
N PRO A 258 28.63 14.93 -5.03
CA PRO A 258 28.80 16.34 -4.71
C PRO A 258 28.49 16.63 -3.23
N SER A 259 29.03 17.73 -2.68
CA SER A 259 28.69 18.20 -1.34
C SER A 259 27.17 18.43 -1.19
N ASP A 260 26.69 18.38 0.04
CA ASP A 260 25.25 18.37 0.33
C ASP A 260 24.59 19.73 0.05
N SER A 261 25.32 20.84 0.17
CA SER A 261 24.86 22.12 -0.41
C SER A 261 24.81 22.17 -1.93
N TYR A 262 25.46 21.28 -2.69
CA TYR A 262 25.56 21.42 -4.14
C TYR A 262 24.20 21.18 -4.82
N LYS A 263 23.62 22.26 -5.34
CA LYS A 263 22.23 22.28 -5.85
C LYS A 263 21.27 21.74 -4.79
N GLY A 264 21.36 22.25 -3.56
CA GLY A 264 20.48 21.84 -2.47
C GLY A 264 20.48 22.77 -1.28
N ILE A 265 19.60 22.49 -0.33
CA ILE A 265 19.59 23.08 1.01
C ILE A 265 19.96 21.95 1.97
N HIS A 266 21.16 22.02 2.55
CA HIS A 266 21.64 21.08 3.56
C HIS A 266 21.54 21.73 4.94
N VAL A 267 20.91 21.03 5.88
CA VAL A 267 20.58 21.55 7.22
C VAL A 267 21.29 20.71 8.28
N THR A 268 21.94 21.38 9.23
CA THR A 268 22.51 20.80 10.46
C THR A 268 22.16 21.67 11.68
N GLY A 269 21.12 22.48 11.54
CA GLY A 269 20.65 23.49 12.47
C GLY A 269 19.13 23.55 12.46
N VAL A 270 18.56 24.54 11.76
CA VAL A 270 17.13 24.86 11.78
C VAL A 270 16.64 25.24 10.38
N LEU A 271 15.54 24.62 9.93
CA LEU A 271 14.77 25.04 8.75
C LEU A 271 13.28 25.17 9.08
N SER A 272 12.75 26.40 9.09
CA SER A 272 11.32 26.65 9.30
C SER A 272 10.76 27.41 8.09
N LEU A 273 9.86 26.74 7.35
CA LEU A 273 9.25 27.23 6.12
C LEU A 273 7.72 27.23 6.28
N HIS A 274 7.12 28.40 6.43
CA HIS A 274 5.70 28.56 6.76
C HIS A 274 5.00 29.52 5.79
N GLY A 275 4.54 28.95 4.68
CA GLY A 275 3.68 29.62 3.71
C GLY A 275 2.23 29.77 4.20
N LYS A 276 1.43 30.40 3.36
CA LYS A 276 0.00 30.64 3.57
C LYS A 276 -0.74 29.30 3.61
N ARG A 277 -1.55 29.09 4.66
CA ARG A 277 -2.25 27.83 4.86
C ARG A 277 -3.42 27.66 3.89
N TYR A 278 -3.35 26.62 3.07
CA TYR A 278 -4.48 26.18 2.25
C TYR A 278 -5.19 24.98 2.93
N PHE A 279 -6.53 24.97 2.86
CA PHE A 279 -7.35 23.93 3.47
C PHE A 279 -8.72 23.85 2.76
N HIS A 280 -9.17 22.69 2.28
CA HIS A 280 -8.40 21.44 2.16
C HIS A 280 -7.36 21.56 1.03
N THR A 281 -6.25 20.82 1.08
CA THR A 281 -5.21 20.87 0.04
C THR A 281 -5.57 20.08 -1.21
N TRP A 282 -6.35 19.02 -1.03
CA TRP A 282 -7.05 18.30 -2.09
C TRP A 282 -8.46 17.96 -1.61
N SER A 283 -9.32 17.62 -2.55
CA SER A 283 -10.69 17.14 -2.30
C SER A 283 -11.10 16.20 -3.43
N ARG A 284 -12.14 15.39 -3.21
CA ARG A 284 -12.73 14.60 -4.29
C ARG A 284 -13.84 15.37 -5.00
N LEU A 285 -14.11 15.00 -6.24
CA LEU A 285 -15.24 15.55 -7.00
C LEU A 285 -16.59 15.18 -6.35
N ALA A 286 -17.45 16.17 -6.15
CA ALA A 286 -18.85 15.98 -5.78
C ALA A 286 -19.74 15.64 -6.99
N LYS A 287 -19.23 15.77 -8.21
CA LYS A 287 -19.88 15.39 -9.46
C LYS A 287 -18.85 15.18 -10.57
N THR A 288 -19.09 14.23 -11.47
CA THR A 288 -18.27 14.05 -12.69
C THR A 288 -18.08 15.38 -13.43
N ALA A 289 -16.83 15.75 -13.66
CA ALA A 289 -16.47 16.77 -14.64
C ALA A 289 -16.35 16.06 -15.99
N GLU A 290 -17.30 16.28 -16.90
CA GLU A 290 -17.20 15.74 -18.27
C GLU A 290 -16.31 16.65 -19.14
N ALA A 291 -15.67 16.06 -20.15
CA ALA A 291 -14.83 16.78 -21.12
C ALA A 291 -15.54 18.03 -21.70
N GLY A 292 -14.81 19.15 -21.75
CA GLY A 292 -15.32 20.46 -22.18
C GLY A 292 -15.88 21.34 -21.05
N LEU A 293 -15.89 20.90 -19.79
CA LEU A 293 -16.30 21.73 -18.65
C LEU A 293 -15.14 22.50 -18.03
N SER A 294 -15.31 23.81 -17.82
CA SER A 294 -14.37 24.68 -17.09
C SER A 294 -14.83 24.92 -15.63
N VAL A 295 -15.44 23.91 -15.01
CA VAL A 295 -15.99 23.99 -13.64
C VAL A 295 -15.94 22.62 -12.95
N LEU A 296 -15.37 22.62 -11.74
CA LEU A 296 -15.26 21.45 -10.86
C LEU A 296 -16.15 21.65 -9.62
N MET A 297 -16.89 20.62 -9.24
CA MET A 297 -17.70 20.58 -8.02
C MET A 297 -16.92 19.75 -6.99
N LEU A 298 -16.53 20.30 -5.85
CA LEU A 298 -15.72 19.60 -4.84
C LEU A 298 -16.56 19.18 -3.63
N GLN A 299 -16.20 18.05 -3.00
CA GLN A 299 -16.88 17.56 -1.79
C GLN A 299 -16.58 18.43 -0.57
N ASN A 300 -15.33 18.87 -0.42
CA ASN A 300 -14.85 19.64 0.73
C ASN A 300 -14.85 21.16 0.43
N PRO A 301 -15.00 22.02 1.45
CA PRO A 301 -14.74 23.44 1.29
C PRO A 301 -13.23 23.70 1.12
N VAL A 302 -12.89 24.62 0.23
CA VAL A 302 -11.50 25.03 -0.06
C VAL A 302 -11.36 26.55 -0.05
N ASN A 303 -10.17 27.04 0.29
CA ASN A 303 -9.78 28.45 0.26
C ASN A 303 -8.82 28.80 -0.89
N TRP A 304 -8.84 28.01 -1.98
CA TRP A 304 -7.99 28.23 -3.16
C TRP A 304 -8.36 29.54 -3.88
N GLU A 305 -7.42 30.08 -4.64
CA GLU A 305 -7.45 31.45 -5.17
C GLU A 305 -7.20 31.50 -6.68
N ALA A 306 -7.63 32.59 -7.31
CA ALA A 306 -7.43 32.80 -8.73
C ALA A 306 -5.93 32.87 -9.10
N GLY A 307 -5.55 32.23 -10.19
CA GLY A 307 -4.15 32.12 -10.64
C GLY A 307 -3.38 30.93 -10.06
N GLN A 308 -3.92 30.21 -9.06
CA GLN A 308 -3.31 28.96 -8.60
C GLN A 308 -3.58 27.79 -9.56
N GLU A 309 -2.66 26.83 -9.61
CA GLU A 309 -2.79 25.60 -10.38
C GLU A 309 -3.33 24.45 -9.52
N VAL A 310 -4.22 23.66 -10.12
CA VAL A 310 -4.74 22.41 -9.57
C VAL A 310 -4.46 21.26 -10.53
N VAL A 311 -4.16 20.08 -9.99
CA VAL A 311 -4.20 18.81 -10.73
C VAL A 311 -5.58 18.17 -10.55
N ILE A 312 -6.18 17.74 -11.65
CA ILE A 312 -7.34 16.85 -11.70
C ILE A 312 -6.80 15.47 -12.07
N VAL A 313 -6.94 14.48 -11.18
CA VAL A 313 -6.33 13.16 -11.37
C VAL A 313 -7.14 12.30 -12.35
N THR A 314 -6.47 11.44 -13.10
CA THR A 314 -7.09 10.57 -14.10
C THR A 314 -8.15 9.63 -13.52
N SER A 315 -9.15 9.29 -14.35
CA SER A 315 -10.09 8.18 -14.07
C SER A 315 -9.91 6.98 -15.01
N ALA A 316 -8.88 7.00 -15.87
CA ALA A 316 -8.48 5.87 -16.71
C ALA A 316 -7.86 4.73 -15.88
N ILE A 317 -7.78 3.52 -16.44
CA ILE A 317 -7.22 2.36 -15.69
C ILE A 317 -5.70 2.44 -15.45
N LYS A 318 -5.00 3.28 -16.23
CA LYS A 318 -3.55 3.43 -16.22
C LYS A 318 -3.20 4.89 -16.01
N ASP A 319 -2.43 5.14 -14.96
CA ASP A 319 -1.75 6.40 -14.67
C ASP A 319 -0.24 6.15 -14.66
N SER A 320 0.45 6.64 -15.68
CA SER A 320 1.87 6.36 -15.92
C SER A 320 2.44 7.26 -17.02
N ILE A 321 3.75 7.35 -17.12
CA ILE A 321 4.46 8.12 -18.13
C ILE A 321 4.14 7.73 -19.60
N GLU A 322 3.67 6.49 -19.84
CA GLU A 322 3.23 6.03 -21.17
C GLU A 322 1.81 6.48 -21.54
N TYR A 323 0.96 6.69 -20.53
CA TYR A 323 -0.46 7.03 -20.70
C TYR A 323 -1.06 7.43 -19.35
N HIS A 324 -1.75 8.56 -19.35
CA HIS A 324 -2.55 9.10 -18.26
C HIS A 324 -3.63 10.01 -18.85
N GLN A 325 -4.61 10.39 -18.02
CA GLN A 325 -5.57 11.47 -18.30
C GLN A 325 -5.59 12.44 -17.10
N ASN A 326 -4.41 12.70 -16.52
CA ASN A 326 -4.24 13.75 -15.50
C ASN A 326 -4.16 15.10 -16.21
N GLU A 327 -4.75 16.12 -15.63
CA GLU A 327 -4.74 17.48 -16.18
C GLU A 327 -4.33 18.49 -15.12
N VAL A 328 -3.38 19.37 -15.46
CA VAL A 328 -3.14 20.59 -14.68
C VAL A 328 -3.97 21.72 -15.30
N ARG A 329 -4.62 22.52 -14.46
CA ARG A 329 -5.48 23.65 -14.86
C ARG A 329 -5.36 24.81 -13.87
N THR A 330 -5.45 26.03 -14.37
CA THR A 330 -5.44 27.24 -13.51
C THR A 330 -6.85 27.57 -13.00
N VAL A 331 -6.94 27.92 -11.73
CA VAL A 331 -8.15 28.43 -11.08
C VAL A 331 -8.46 29.84 -11.59
N ARG A 332 -9.64 30.04 -12.18
CA ARG A 332 -10.20 31.36 -12.51
C ARG A 332 -10.85 32.01 -11.29
N ALA A 333 -11.60 31.23 -10.50
CA ALA A 333 -12.30 31.70 -9.30
C ALA A 333 -12.80 30.51 -8.46
N VAL A 334 -13.00 30.72 -7.16
CA VAL A 334 -13.69 29.79 -6.26
C VAL A 334 -14.97 30.44 -5.71
N HIS A 335 -16.04 29.65 -5.63
CA HIS A 335 -17.33 30.02 -5.06
C HIS A 335 -17.61 29.14 -3.83
N THR A 336 -17.65 29.79 -2.66
CA THR A 336 -17.70 29.16 -1.33
C THR A 336 -19.08 29.20 -0.68
N SER A 337 -20.13 29.53 -1.45
CA SER A 337 -21.54 29.38 -1.04
C SER A 337 -22.31 28.42 -1.97
N PRO A 338 -21.81 27.18 -2.17
CA PRO A 338 -22.34 26.22 -3.14
C PRO A 338 -23.73 25.66 -2.74
N PRO A 339 -24.41 24.93 -3.65
CA PRO A 339 -25.60 24.17 -3.31
C PRO A 339 -25.31 23.05 -2.29
N SER A 340 -26.33 22.66 -1.51
CA SER A 340 -26.22 21.61 -0.49
C SER A 340 -25.69 20.28 -1.07
N GLY A 341 -24.71 19.69 -0.39
CA GLY A 341 -24.00 18.48 -0.80
C GLY A 341 -22.68 18.73 -1.54
N VAL A 342 -22.35 19.99 -1.84
CA VAL A 342 -21.07 20.43 -2.42
C VAL A 342 -20.36 21.31 -1.40
N GLY A 343 -19.03 21.19 -1.28
CA GLY A 343 -18.21 21.98 -0.35
C GLY A 343 -17.63 23.26 -0.97
N ALA A 344 -17.27 23.21 -2.26
CA ALA A 344 -16.87 24.38 -3.05
C ALA A 344 -17.11 24.15 -4.55
N ILE A 345 -17.23 25.24 -5.31
CA ILE A 345 -17.22 25.21 -6.78
C ILE A 345 -15.98 25.96 -7.27
N VAL A 346 -15.14 25.29 -8.06
CA VAL A 346 -13.91 25.85 -8.63
C VAL A 346 -14.13 26.06 -10.13
N TYR A 347 -14.04 27.30 -10.59
CA TYR A 347 -14.03 27.64 -12.01
C TYR A 347 -12.60 27.65 -12.51
N LEU A 348 -12.38 27.05 -13.67
CA LEU A 348 -11.08 26.99 -14.34
C LEU A 348 -10.96 28.11 -15.38
N THR A 349 -9.73 28.44 -15.77
CA THR A 349 -9.45 29.31 -16.93
C THR A 349 -9.81 28.62 -18.25
N GLU A 350 -9.52 27.32 -18.33
CA GLU A 350 -9.69 26.46 -19.50
C GLU A 350 -10.53 25.22 -19.13
N PRO A 351 -11.25 24.60 -20.08
CA PRO A 351 -12.01 23.37 -19.82
C PRO A 351 -11.08 22.17 -19.59
N VAL A 352 -11.58 21.13 -18.92
CA VAL A 352 -10.92 19.81 -18.93
C VAL A 352 -11.08 19.13 -20.29
N ASP A 353 -10.04 18.44 -20.76
CA ASP A 353 -10.02 17.71 -22.04
C ASP A 353 -10.67 16.33 -21.92
N TYR A 354 -10.60 15.72 -20.73
CA TYR A 354 -11.09 14.39 -20.41
C TYR A 354 -12.23 14.42 -19.39
N SER A 355 -12.89 13.27 -19.21
CA SER A 355 -13.97 13.12 -18.23
C SER A 355 -13.45 12.51 -16.93
N HIS A 356 -13.52 13.27 -15.84
CA HIS A 356 -13.09 12.88 -14.50
C HIS A 356 -14.31 12.47 -13.66
N ILE A 357 -14.38 11.19 -13.30
CA ILE A 357 -15.59 10.54 -12.75
C ILE A 357 -15.87 10.95 -11.30
N ALA A 358 -17.14 11.21 -10.98
CA ALA A 358 -17.67 11.05 -9.62
C ALA A 358 -19.07 10.42 -9.63
N ASN A 359 -19.18 9.28 -8.94
CA ASN A 359 -20.41 8.53 -8.69
C ASN A 359 -20.36 7.93 -7.26
N SER A 360 -21.39 7.18 -6.87
CA SER A 360 -21.49 6.54 -5.53
C SER A 360 -20.39 5.54 -5.20
N ASN A 361 -19.58 5.15 -6.19
CA ASN A 361 -18.56 4.11 -6.08
C ASN A 361 -17.14 4.69 -6.07
N TYR A 362 -16.90 5.80 -6.77
CA TYR A 362 -15.59 6.45 -6.91
C TYR A 362 -15.75 7.93 -7.25
N GLN A 363 -14.87 8.76 -6.71
CA GLN A 363 -14.80 10.18 -7.04
C GLN A 363 -13.34 10.61 -7.18
N VAL A 364 -12.98 11.13 -8.35
CA VAL A 364 -11.62 11.64 -8.65
C VAL A 364 -11.16 12.70 -7.66
N GLU A 365 -9.92 12.57 -7.21
CA GLU A 365 -9.17 13.55 -6.46
C GLU A 365 -8.76 14.78 -7.31
N VAL A 366 -8.85 15.97 -6.71
CA VAL A 366 -8.39 17.26 -7.24
C VAL A 366 -7.49 17.91 -6.19
N GLY A 367 -6.23 18.18 -6.53
CA GLY A 367 -5.22 18.70 -5.60
C GLY A 367 -4.64 20.05 -6.00
N LEU A 368 -4.43 20.94 -5.02
CA LEU A 368 -3.77 22.24 -5.22
C LEU A 368 -2.25 22.08 -5.34
N LEU A 369 -1.67 22.55 -6.44
CA LEU A 369 -0.22 22.54 -6.67
C LEU A 369 0.46 23.82 -6.20
N THR A 370 -0.08 25.00 -6.48
CA THR A 370 0.60 26.26 -6.14
C THR A 370 0.62 26.54 -4.63
N ARG A 371 1.72 27.08 -4.09
CA ARG A 371 1.80 27.68 -2.74
C ARG A 371 2.48 29.06 -2.77
N THR A 372 2.46 29.79 -1.64
CA THR A 372 3.09 31.11 -1.55
C THR A 372 4.59 31.05 -1.30
N VAL A 373 5.10 30.00 -0.65
CA VAL A 373 6.54 29.75 -0.54
C VAL A 373 6.88 28.61 -1.51
N LYS A 374 7.82 28.83 -2.43
CA LYS A 374 8.26 27.85 -3.42
C LYS A 374 9.78 27.64 -3.32
N VAL A 375 10.21 26.37 -3.28
CA VAL A 375 11.60 25.97 -3.48
C VAL A 375 11.66 25.16 -4.77
N GLN A 376 12.56 25.51 -5.69
CA GLN A 376 12.52 24.94 -7.03
C GLN A 376 13.88 24.78 -7.72
N GLY A 377 13.91 23.87 -8.70
CA GLY A 377 14.99 23.79 -9.69
C GLY A 377 14.99 24.96 -10.68
N SER A 378 16.18 25.40 -11.06
CA SER A 378 16.36 26.25 -12.23
C SER A 378 16.02 25.46 -13.50
N GLU A 379 14.99 25.90 -14.23
CA GLU A 379 14.53 25.31 -15.51
C GLU A 379 15.71 25.06 -16.47
N SER A 380 16.66 26.01 -16.53
CA SER A 380 17.80 25.97 -17.43
C SER A 380 18.83 24.85 -17.17
N ASP A 381 18.80 24.21 -15.99
CA ASP A 381 19.78 23.19 -15.59
C ASP A 381 19.19 21.98 -14.85
N SER A 382 17.88 21.97 -14.60
CA SER A 382 17.13 20.93 -13.88
C SER A 382 16.22 20.10 -14.81
N GLU A 383 15.87 20.62 -15.98
CA GLU A 383 14.96 19.93 -16.89
C GLU A 383 15.58 18.69 -17.57
N PRO A 384 14.82 17.59 -17.70
CA PRO A 384 15.20 16.43 -18.51
C PRO A 384 15.57 16.79 -19.95
N THR A 385 16.79 16.47 -20.35
CA THR A 385 17.28 16.67 -21.73
C THR A 385 16.95 15.51 -22.67
N ASP A 386 16.15 14.53 -22.23
CA ASP A 386 15.73 13.38 -23.03
C ASP A 386 14.19 13.37 -23.20
N PRO A 387 13.66 13.37 -24.43
CA PRO A 387 12.22 13.40 -24.69
C PRO A 387 11.53 12.02 -24.63
N ASN A 388 12.21 10.93 -24.28
CA ASN A 388 11.64 9.57 -24.30
C ASN A 388 11.67 8.89 -22.91
N PRO A 389 10.67 9.13 -22.06
CA PRO A 389 10.79 8.90 -20.61
C PRO A 389 10.43 7.48 -20.14
N LEU A 390 10.43 6.48 -21.03
CA LEU A 390 9.97 5.09 -20.80
C LEU A 390 10.73 4.31 -19.71
N SER A 391 11.78 4.88 -19.14
CA SER A 391 12.34 4.50 -17.84
C SER A 391 13.17 5.66 -17.31
N CYS A 392 13.21 5.88 -15.99
CA CYS A 392 14.04 6.93 -15.38
C CYS A 392 15.55 6.56 -15.35
N THR A 393 16.09 6.02 -16.45
CA THR A 393 17.46 5.49 -16.55
C THR A 393 18.53 6.55 -16.82
N HIS A 394 18.12 7.80 -17.02
CA HIS A 394 19.02 8.92 -17.27
C HIS A 394 19.27 9.69 -15.96
N LEU A 395 20.55 9.88 -15.63
CA LEU A 395 21.01 10.53 -14.38
C LEU A 395 20.81 12.05 -14.46
N LEU A 396 19.55 12.48 -14.37
CA LEU A 396 19.13 13.88 -14.41
C LEU A 396 19.13 14.47 -12.98
N GLY A 397 19.13 15.79 -12.86
CA GLY A 397 19.66 16.41 -11.65
C GLY A 397 19.06 17.76 -11.31
N SER A 398 18.17 17.74 -10.33
CA SER A 398 17.37 18.87 -9.89
C SER A 398 17.50 19.01 -8.36
N PRO A 399 17.27 20.17 -7.77
CA PRO A 399 17.66 20.41 -6.38
C PRO A 399 16.93 19.56 -5.35
N PHE A 400 17.55 19.42 -4.19
CA PHE A 400 17.03 18.65 -3.07
C PHE A 400 17.06 19.48 -1.78
N ALA A 401 16.33 19.05 -0.76
CA ALA A 401 16.46 19.60 0.60
C ALA A 401 16.60 18.46 1.61
N GLU A 402 17.68 18.51 2.38
CA GLU A 402 17.88 17.70 3.58
C GLU A 402 17.35 18.50 4.76
N VAL A 403 16.35 17.96 5.44
CA VAL A 403 15.46 18.73 6.31
C VAL A 403 15.39 18.10 7.69
N ASP A 404 15.99 18.82 8.62
CA ASP A 404 15.52 18.88 10.00
C ASP A 404 14.52 20.05 10.11
N GLU A 405 13.46 19.88 10.89
CA GLU A 405 12.42 20.88 11.22
C GLU A 405 11.30 21.15 10.17
N ASP A 406 10.54 22.22 10.39
CA ASP A 406 9.12 22.36 10.07
C ASP A 406 8.83 22.97 8.69
N VAL A 407 8.07 22.24 7.87
CA VAL A 407 7.64 22.68 6.53
C VAL A 407 6.11 22.68 6.45
N GLU A 408 5.50 23.85 6.25
CA GLU A 408 4.05 23.96 5.99
C GLU A 408 3.66 25.00 4.94
N GLY A 409 2.82 24.60 3.99
CA GLY A 409 2.32 25.48 2.93
C GLY A 409 3.41 25.85 1.90
N VAL A 410 4.27 24.87 1.57
CA VAL A 410 5.43 25.04 0.68
C VAL A 410 5.24 24.24 -0.61
N GLU A 411 5.63 24.81 -1.74
CA GLU A 411 5.68 24.14 -3.04
C GLU A 411 7.11 23.75 -3.39
N LEU A 412 7.31 22.47 -3.68
CA LEU A 412 8.58 21.85 -4.06
C LEU A 412 8.49 21.44 -5.53
N TYR A 413 9.07 22.26 -6.41
CA TYR A 413 8.85 22.18 -7.86
C TYR A 413 10.14 21.86 -8.62
N CYS A 414 10.12 20.88 -9.53
CA CYS A 414 11.33 20.45 -10.24
C CYS A 414 12.48 20.09 -9.28
N MET A 415 12.24 19.21 -8.31
CA MET A 415 13.17 18.82 -7.24
C MET A 415 13.65 17.35 -7.40
N GLY A 416 14.65 16.91 -6.63
CA GLY A 416 15.21 15.55 -6.59
C GLY A 416 16.30 15.26 -7.64
N GLN A 417 17.30 14.43 -7.28
CA GLN A 417 18.37 13.98 -8.21
C GLN A 417 18.26 12.48 -8.47
N THR A 418 17.67 12.08 -9.60
CA THR A 418 17.33 10.67 -9.93
C THR A 418 18.48 9.71 -9.68
N ASN A 419 18.28 8.66 -8.87
CA ASN A 419 19.32 7.66 -8.61
C ASN A 419 20.61 8.31 -8.03
N LEU A 420 20.45 9.18 -7.03
CA LEU A 420 21.49 9.62 -6.11
C LEU A 420 20.89 9.64 -4.71
N LEU A 421 21.40 8.77 -3.82
CA LEU A 421 20.82 8.60 -2.48
C LEU A 421 20.99 9.87 -1.64
N GLY A 422 20.01 10.14 -0.77
CA GLY A 422 19.91 11.34 0.06
C GLY A 422 19.49 12.63 -0.67
N ARG A 423 19.23 12.58 -1.99
CA ARG A 423 18.94 13.76 -2.82
C ARG A 423 17.46 13.86 -3.23
N TYR A 424 16.58 14.05 -2.24
CA TYR A 424 15.12 14.09 -2.38
C TYR A 424 14.52 15.48 -2.06
N PRO A 425 13.29 15.82 -2.50
CA PRO A 425 12.66 17.11 -2.21
C PRO A 425 12.54 17.44 -0.72
N ILE A 426 12.24 16.44 0.11
CA ILE A 426 12.43 16.44 1.57
C ILE A 426 13.12 15.14 1.97
N HIS A 427 14.16 15.24 2.81
CA HIS A 427 14.84 14.10 3.42
C HIS A 427 15.04 14.33 4.93
N PHE A 428 14.28 13.62 5.76
CA PHE A 428 14.54 13.53 7.20
C PHE A 428 15.57 12.41 7.44
N HIS A 429 16.78 12.78 7.85
CA HIS A 429 17.96 11.92 7.77
C HIS A 429 18.52 11.56 9.15
N MET A 430 18.30 10.32 9.58
CA MET A 430 18.89 9.71 10.79
C MET A 430 18.57 10.41 12.12
N LEU A 431 17.41 11.09 12.22
CA LEU A 431 17.03 11.90 13.39
C LEU A 431 16.66 11.08 14.64
N GLY A 432 16.32 9.80 14.51
CA GLY A 432 15.86 8.96 15.60
C GLY A 432 14.49 9.41 16.15
N ASP A 433 14.33 9.43 17.47
CA ASP A 433 13.10 9.88 18.14
C ASP A 433 12.96 11.41 18.03
N PHE A 434 12.30 11.88 16.96
CA PHE A 434 12.13 13.31 16.67
C PHE A 434 10.64 13.69 16.57
N PRO A 435 9.92 13.72 17.71
CA PRO A 435 8.54 14.18 17.75
C PRO A 435 8.43 15.66 17.34
N ASP A 436 7.20 16.09 17.11
CA ASP A 436 6.80 17.45 16.71
C ASP A 436 7.27 17.93 15.33
N CYS A 437 8.26 17.31 14.68
CA CYS A 437 8.67 17.58 13.27
C CYS A 437 7.58 17.23 12.24
N TYR A 438 7.45 18.05 11.18
CA TYR A 438 6.44 17.79 10.13
C TYR A 438 6.69 18.34 8.72
N VAL A 439 6.01 17.71 7.75
CA VAL A 439 5.67 18.30 6.43
C VAL A 439 4.15 18.35 6.31
N LYS A 440 3.60 19.56 6.19
CA LYS A 440 2.15 19.85 6.15
C LYS A 440 1.78 20.71 4.95
N ASP A 441 0.54 20.62 4.46
CA ASP A 441 -0.02 21.53 3.43
C ASP A 441 0.87 21.74 2.18
N SER A 442 1.83 20.85 1.91
CA SER A 442 2.88 21.11 0.93
C SER A 442 2.61 20.37 -0.36
N SER A 443 3.12 20.90 -1.46
CA SER A 443 3.03 20.28 -2.78
C SER A 443 4.40 19.86 -3.26
N ILE A 444 4.49 18.68 -3.88
CA ILE A 444 5.73 18.16 -4.45
C ILE A 444 5.44 17.72 -5.88
N HIS A 445 5.84 18.52 -6.88
CA HIS A 445 5.49 18.22 -8.26
C HIS A 445 6.60 18.41 -9.28
N ARG A 446 6.52 17.60 -10.34
CA ARG A 446 7.62 17.38 -11.30
C ARG A 446 8.91 16.95 -10.59
N SER A 447 8.81 16.00 -9.66
CA SER A 447 9.95 15.54 -8.87
C SER A 447 10.71 14.39 -9.56
N TYR A 448 12.01 14.55 -9.69
CA TYR A 448 12.88 13.61 -10.38
C TYR A 448 13.52 12.56 -9.45
N TYR A 449 13.36 12.69 -8.12
CA TYR A 449 13.59 11.57 -7.20
C TYR A 449 12.83 11.70 -5.87
N ARG A 450 11.75 10.92 -5.71
CA ARG A 450 10.93 10.78 -4.48
C ARG A 450 10.19 12.07 -4.08
N CYS A 451 9.49 12.06 -2.95
CA CYS A 451 8.83 13.24 -2.37
C CYS A 451 9.35 13.55 -0.97
N VAL A 452 8.93 12.75 0.01
CA VAL A 452 9.29 12.88 1.42
C VAL A 452 9.88 11.55 1.86
N SER A 453 11.18 11.55 2.10
CA SER A 453 11.91 10.39 2.60
C SER A 453 12.10 10.48 4.11
N LEU A 454 11.66 9.45 4.82
CA LEU A 454 11.94 9.19 6.22
C LEU A 454 13.06 8.14 6.29
N HIS A 455 14.23 8.51 6.80
CA HIS A 455 15.36 7.61 6.99
C HIS A 455 15.80 7.63 8.45
N GLY A 456 15.81 6.48 9.13
CA GLY A 456 16.28 6.37 10.52
C GLY A 456 15.52 7.26 11.52
N THR A 457 14.25 7.56 11.24
CA THR A 457 13.49 8.63 11.90
C THR A 457 12.13 8.14 12.39
N HIS A 458 11.69 8.63 13.56
CA HIS A 458 10.52 8.17 14.29
C HIS A 458 9.66 9.35 14.78
N TYR A 459 8.36 9.11 14.99
CA TYR A 459 7.36 10.07 15.52
C TYR A 459 7.07 11.36 14.69
N THR A 460 7.55 11.45 13.45
CA THR A 460 7.28 12.61 12.56
C THR A 460 5.87 12.60 11.97
N THR A 461 5.40 13.75 11.48
CA THR A 461 4.08 13.89 10.82
C THR A 461 4.19 14.43 9.39
N THR A 462 3.87 13.59 8.40
CA THR A 462 3.72 13.98 6.99
C THR A 462 2.23 13.97 6.63
N THR A 463 1.59 15.13 6.51
CA THR A 463 0.12 15.19 6.33
C THR A 463 -0.40 16.30 5.42
N GLU A 464 -1.56 16.07 4.80
CA GLU A 464 -2.24 17.04 3.92
C GLU A 464 -1.43 17.47 2.69
N ASN A 465 -0.43 16.69 2.25
CA ASN A 465 0.43 17.04 1.13
C ASN A 465 -0.13 16.56 -0.23
N VAL A 466 0.26 17.21 -1.32
CA VAL A 466 -0.18 16.90 -2.70
C VAL A 466 1.05 16.63 -3.57
N ALA A 467 1.24 15.39 -3.99
CA ALA A 467 2.33 15.00 -4.87
C ALA A 467 1.83 14.57 -6.26
N TYR A 468 2.50 15.05 -7.30
CA TYR A 468 2.13 14.82 -8.71
C TYR A 468 3.34 14.80 -9.64
N ASP A 469 3.40 13.86 -10.57
CA ASP A 469 4.51 13.70 -11.54
C ASP A 469 5.85 13.45 -10.83
N VAL A 470 6.09 12.21 -10.41
CA VAL A 470 7.19 11.84 -9.48
C VAL A 470 7.93 10.58 -9.92
N CYS A 471 9.24 10.67 -10.08
CA CYS A 471 10.13 9.54 -10.34
C CYS A 471 10.60 8.88 -9.04
N GLY A 472 10.49 7.54 -8.95
CA GLY A 472 10.78 6.78 -7.73
C GLY A 472 9.64 6.85 -6.71
N TYR A 473 9.80 6.14 -5.58
CA TYR A 473 8.79 6.12 -4.52
C TYR A 473 8.56 7.51 -3.90
N CYS A 474 7.31 7.98 -3.83
CA CYS A 474 7.02 9.34 -3.39
C CYS A 474 7.12 9.51 -1.87
N TYR A 475 6.19 8.97 -1.09
CA TYR A 475 6.27 8.96 0.38
C TYR A 475 6.97 7.67 0.82
N TYR A 476 8.17 7.79 1.37
CA TYR A 476 9.15 6.70 1.36
C TYR A 476 9.85 6.51 2.72
N LEU A 477 9.88 5.29 3.24
CA LEU A 477 10.63 4.89 4.44
C LEU A 477 11.87 4.07 4.00
N GLU A 478 13.08 4.52 4.34
CA GLU A 478 14.34 4.01 3.74
C GLU A 478 14.78 2.64 4.29
N ASP A 479 15.03 2.48 5.60
CA ASP A 479 15.76 1.31 6.12
C ASP A 479 14.90 0.22 6.78
N GLY A 480 13.61 0.50 7.01
CA GLY A 480 12.66 -0.37 7.71
C GLY A 480 12.67 -0.23 9.23
N VAL A 481 13.50 0.64 9.81
CA VAL A 481 13.50 0.92 11.26
C VAL A 481 12.50 2.01 11.65
N GLU A 482 12.02 2.79 10.68
CA GLU A 482 11.16 3.95 10.85
C GLU A 482 9.80 3.55 11.46
N GLN A 483 9.38 4.21 12.53
CA GLN A 483 8.30 3.75 13.43
C GLN A 483 7.56 4.94 14.05
N PHE A 484 6.28 4.72 14.40
CA PHE A 484 5.39 5.72 15.02
C PHE A 484 5.20 7.01 14.22
N ASN A 485 5.71 7.09 12.99
CA ASN A 485 5.47 8.22 12.11
C ASN A 485 4.01 8.21 11.63
N THR A 486 3.46 9.39 11.37
CA THR A 486 2.10 9.57 10.85
C THR A 486 2.15 10.08 9.42
N LEU A 487 1.73 9.25 8.47
CA LEU A 487 1.51 9.62 7.07
C LEU A 487 0.00 9.67 6.84
N SER A 488 -0.60 10.86 6.77
CA SER A 488 -2.06 10.98 6.69
C SER A 488 -2.59 12.06 5.75
N TYR A 489 -3.72 11.80 5.09
CA TYR A 489 -4.38 12.74 4.18
C TYR A 489 -3.47 13.29 3.06
N ASN A 490 -2.46 12.53 2.64
CA ASN A 490 -1.60 12.90 1.51
C ASN A 490 -2.16 12.33 0.20
N LEU A 491 -2.02 13.06 -0.90
CA LEU A 491 -2.28 12.60 -2.26
C LEU A 491 -0.94 12.31 -2.96
N ALA A 492 -0.86 11.19 -3.68
CA ALA A 492 0.23 10.85 -4.61
C ALA A 492 -0.36 10.44 -5.97
N ALA A 493 -0.02 11.13 -7.06
CA ALA A 493 -0.49 10.81 -8.40
C ALA A 493 0.65 10.84 -9.44
N HIS A 494 0.48 10.09 -10.53
CA HIS A 494 1.43 10.05 -11.65
C HIS A 494 2.87 9.67 -11.23
N ILE A 495 3.01 8.48 -10.65
CA ILE A 495 4.29 7.96 -10.12
C ILE A 495 4.99 7.06 -11.15
N HIS A 496 6.31 7.21 -11.27
CA HIS A 496 7.13 6.60 -12.33
C HIS A 496 8.23 5.69 -11.80
N SER A 497 8.37 4.50 -12.37
CA SER A 497 9.38 3.51 -11.98
C SER A 497 10.75 3.75 -12.62
N ILE A 498 11.80 3.50 -11.84
CA ILE A 498 13.19 3.71 -12.25
C ILE A 498 13.78 2.38 -12.74
N GLY A 499 14.27 2.37 -13.98
CA GLY A 499 14.80 1.16 -14.60
C GLY A 499 13.72 0.27 -15.25
N PRO A 500 14.01 -1.01 -15.52
CA PRO A 500 13.08 -1.92 -16.18
C PRO A 500 11.95 -2.34 -15.23
N VAL A 501 10.71 -1.97 -15.56
CA VAL A 501 9.53 -2.28 -14.74
C VAL A 501 9.24 -3.79 -14.72
N PRO A 502 9.02 -4.43 -13.55
CA PRO A 502 8.80 -5.87 -13.49
C PRO A 502 7.45 -6.25 -14.10
N TRP A 503 7.52 -7.18 -15.05
CA TRP A 503 6.39 -7.65 -15.85
C TRP A 503 6.38 -9.18 -15.87
N GLY A 504 5.22 -9.81 -16.11
CA GLY A 504 5.15 -11.26 -16.15
C GLY A 504 3.75 -11.85 -16.20
N GLY A 505 3.60 -13.03 -15.58
CA GLY A 505 2.34 -13.79 -15.47
C GLY A 505 2.39 -14.96 -14.48
N GLY A 506 3.57 -15.41 -14.05
CA GLY A 506 3.74 -16.26 -12.87
C GLY A 506 3.82 -15.44 -11.58
N GLN A 507 4.11 -16.12 -10.47
CA GLN A 507 4.30 -15.54 -9.12
C GLN A 507 5.72 -14.98 -8.92
N THR A 508 6.63 -15.39 -9.80
CA THR A 508 8.01 -14.94 -9.91
C THR A 508 8.10 -13.89 -11.02
N THR A 509 8.89 -12.86 -10.77
CA THR A 509 9.42 -11.95 -11.80
C THR A 509 10.94 -11.92 -11.64
N ASP A 510 11.65 -11.10 -12.42
CA ASP A 510 13.11 -11.02 -12.34
C ASP A 510 13.58 -10.49 -10.96
N ILE A 511 14.80 -10.86 -10.56
CA ILE A 511 15.44 -10.31 -9.37
C ILE A 511 16.35 -9.17 -9.80
N PHE A 512 16.11 -7.98 -9.26
CA PHE A 512 16.84 -6.76 -9.58
C PHE A 512 17.96 -6.56 -8.58
N GLN A 513 19.18 -6.29 -9.07
CA GLN A 513 20.37 -6.14 -8.23
C GLN A 513 20.93 -4.72 -8.32
N GLN A 514 21.45 -4.23 -7.19
CA GLN A 514 22.02 -2.89 -7.05
C GLN A 514 23.12 -2.59 -8.07
N SER A 515 23.05 -1.41 -8.68
CA SER A 515 23.99 -0.93 -9.70
C SER A 515 24.12 0.59 -9.67
N THR A 516 25.08 1.13 -10.44
CA THR A 516 25.26 2.60 -10.57
C THR A 516 24.12 3.32 -11.28
N THR A 517 23.19 2.58 -11.89
CA THR A 517 21.97 3.12 -12.54
C THR A 517 20.68 2.60 -11.89
N LEU A 518 20.80 1.90 -10.76
CA LEU A 518 19.69 1.46 -9.92
C LEU A 518 20.21 1.30 -8.47
N THR A 519 20.31 2.40 -7.74
CA THR A 519 20.92 2.50 -6.40
C THR A 519 20.06 1.86 -5.32
N LEU A 520 18.73 1.92 -5.45
CA LEU A 520 17.78 1.09 -4.73
C LEU A 520 17.12 0.14 -5.74
N PRO A 521 17.35 -1.19 -5.66
CA PRO A 521 16.76 -2.15 -6.59
C PRO A 521 15.22 -2.19 -6.60
N ALA A 522 14.59 -1.70 -5.54
CA ALA A 522 13.14 -1.61 -5.44
C ALA A 522 12.53 -0.44 -6.22
N ASP A 523 13.28 0.59 -6.66
CA ASP A 523 12.70 1.73 -7.41
C ASP A 523 12.08 1.28 -8.77
N VAL A 524 12.34 0.04 -9.23
CA VAL A 524 11.66 -0.59 -10.38
C VAL A 524 10.16 -0.83 -10.16
N THR A 525 9.68 -0.83 -8.91
CA THR A 525 8.26 -0.90 -8.54
C THR A 525 7.78 0.37 -7.82
N ALA A 526 8.36 1.53 -8.19
CA ALA A 526 7.99 2.84 -7.63
C ALA A 526 6.48 3.02 -7.49
N SER A 527 6.06 3.48 -6.31
CA SER A 527 4.68 3.54 -5.85
C SER A 527 4.47 4.84 -5.06
N GLY A 528 3.23 5.31 -4.94
CA GLY A 528 2.91 6.54 -4.20
C GLY A 528 3.37 6.51 -2.74
N PHE A 529 3.24 5.36 -2.09
CA PHE A 529 3.68 5.11 -0.72
C PHE A 529 4.57 3.85 -0.67
N TYR A 530 5.71 3.94 0.01
CA TYR A 530 6.66 2.85 0.24
C TYR A 530 6.93 2.68 1.72
N ILE A 531 6.27 1.68 2.30
CA ILE A 531 6.15 1.51 3.74
C ILE A 531 6.93 0.24 4.13
N THR A 532 8.27 0.37 4.21
CA THR A 532 9.21 -0.69 4.62
C THR A 532 8.96 -1.21 6.03
N ASN A 533 8.22 -0.46 6.85
CA ASN A 533 7.77 -0.85 8.17
C ASN A 533 6.32 -0.40 8.39
N ILE A 534 5.42 -1.36 8.60
CA ILE A 534 3.99 -1.11 8.80
C ILE A 534 3.66 -0.61 10.22
N HIS A 535 4.63 -0.56 11.15
CA HIS A 535 4.50 -0.03 12.51
C HIS A 535 4.52 1.52 12.55
N ASN A 536 3.70 2.11 11.68
CA ASN A 536 3.47 3.55 11.47
C ASN A 536 1.95 3.78 11.28
N HIS A 537 1.50 5.04 11.39
CA HIS A 537 0.08 5.41 11.20
C HIS A 537 -0.15 5.90 9.77
N ILE A 538 -0.85 5.12 8.95
CA ILE A 538 -1.13 5.38 7.52
C ILE A 538 -2.64 5.64 7.36
N ILE A 539 -3.07 6.91 7.33
CA ILE A 539 -4.49 7.29 7.51
C ILE A 539 -5.03 8.21 6.41
N GLY A 540 -6.07 7.81 5.69
CA GLY A 540 -6.81 8.71 4.79
C GLY A 540 -6.06 9.21 3.55
N ASN A 541 -4.94 8.58 3.17
CA ASN A 541 -4.15 8.96 2.00
C ASN A 541 -4.79 8.46 0.70
N ALA A 542 -4.55 9.15 -0.42
CA ALA A 542 -5.01 8.77 -1.75
C ALA A 542 -3.83 8.51 -2.70
N ALA A 543 -3.91 7.48 -3.54
CA ALA A 543 -2.86 7.14 -4.51
C ALA A 543 -3.40 6.83 -5.93
N SER A 544 -2.71 7.35 -6.95
CA SER A 544 -2.91 7.09 -8.37
C SER A 544 -1.58 6.76 -9.05
N GLY A 545 -1.60 5.76 -9.93
CA GLY A 545 -0.43 5.36 -10.73
C GLY A 545 0.67 4.66 -9.94
N GLY A 546 1.89 4.69 -10.47
CA GLY A 546 2.98 3.82 -10.00
C GLY A 546 2.81 2.36 -10.42
N TRP A 547 3.68 1.50 -9.92
CA TRP A 547 3.56 0.05 -10.05
C TRP A 547 2.44 -0.51 -9.17
N ALA A 548 2.42 -0.04 -7.92
CA ALA A 548 1.29 -0.05 -7.00
C ALA A 548 1.02 1.40 -6.53
N GLY A 549 -0.09 1.64 -5.85
CA GLY A 549 -0.31 2.91 -5.14
C GLY A 549 0.40 2.91 -3.79
N PHE A 550 0.29 1.78 -3.06
CA PHE A 550 0.96 1.54 -1.79
C PHE A 550 1.73 0.22 -1.86
N ALA A 551 3.03 0.25 -1.56
CA ALA A 551 3.91 -0.90 -1.50
C ALA A 551 4.45 -1.10 -0.07
N PHE A 552 4.28 -2.31 0.47
CA PHE A 552 4.75 -2.73 1.79
C PHE A 552 5.74 -3.90 1.60
N PRO A 553 7.04 -3.61 1.36
CA PRO A 553 8.04 -4.64 1.11
C PRO A 553 8.40 -5.43 2.37
N ASN A 554 8.71 -6.72 2.21
CA ASN A 554 9.13 -7.56 3.33
C ASN A 554 10.65 -7.48 3.56
N LEU A 555 11.05 -6.71 4.58
CA LEU A 555 12.43 -6.59 5.06
C LEU A 555 12.64 -7.54 6.26
N ALA A 556 13.28 -8.69 6.01
CA ALA A 556 13.58 -9.70 7.03
C ALA A 556 14.56 -9.18 8.12
N GLU A 557 15.46 -8.29 7.72
CA GLU A 557 16.37 -7.51 8.55
C GLU A 557 16.29 -6.04 8.07
N ALA A 558 16.68 -5.08 8.91
CA ALA A 558 16.85 -3.69 8.47
C ALA A 558 17.97 -3.57 7.41
N ILE A 559 17.85 -2.58 6.52
CA ILE A 559 18.79 -2.35 5.41
C ILE A 559 19.58 -1.04 5.59
N GLY A 560 20.37 -0.67 4.57
CA GLY A 560 21.05 0.62 4.46
C GLY A 560 21.95 0.97 5.64
N ALA A 561 21.70 2.12 6.28
CA ALA A 561 22.48 2.58 7.43
C ALA A 561 22.24 1.74 8.69
N HIS A 562 21.10 1.03 8.76
CA HIS A 562 20.72 0.16 9.87
C HIS A 562 20.99 -1.34 9.61
N GLN A 563 21.75 -1.68 8.55
CA GLN A 563 22.11 -3.05 8.21
C GLN A 563 22.79 -3.76 9.41
N GLY A 564 22.26 -4.93 9.79
CA GLY A 564 22.80 -5.74 10.89
C GLY A 564 22.32 -5.32 12.29
N ASN A 565 21.25 -4.52 12.39
CA ASN A 565 20.59 -4.20 13.65
C ASN A 565 19.85 -5.42 14.25
N GLU A 566 20.58 -6.30 14.93
CA GLU A 566 20.02 -7.49 15.62
C GLU A 566 18.91 -7.17 16.66
N ALA A 567 18.77 -5.91 17.08
CA ALA A 567 17.75 -5.48 18.04
C ALA A 567 16.39 -5.15 17.41
N PHE A 568 16.29 -4.99 16.08
CA PHE A 568 15.03 -4.68 15.40
C PHE A 568 14.91 -5.34 14.03
N ARG A 569 13.83 -6.11 13.84
CA ARG A 569 13.49 -6.77 12.56
C ARG A 569 12.16 -6.27 12.01
N PRO A 570 12.12 -5.58 10.85
CA PRO A 570 10.89 -5.00 10.30
C PRO A 570 9.81 -6.07 10.04
N ALA A 571 10.21 -7.24 9.57
CA ALA A 571 9.32 -8.39 9.36
C ALA A 571 8.70 -8.98 10.65
N THR A 572 9.02 -8.50 11.86
CA THR A 572 8.53 -9.06 13.13
C THR A 572 7.54 -8.17 13.89
N VAL A 573 7.30 -6.94 13.42
CA VAL A 573 6.33 -6.01 14.02
C VAL A 573 4.97 -6.02 13.31
N THR A 574 3.91 -5.77 14.08
CA THR A 574 2.53 -5.61 13.57
C THR A 574 2.23 -4.16 13.22
N GLY A 575 1.24 -3.92 12.34
CA GLY A 575 0.84 -2.55 11.98
C GLY A 575 0.29 -1.72 13.15
N LEU A 576 0.46 -0.40 13.11
CA LEU A 576 -0.12 0.51 14.11
C LEU A 576 -1.51 1.03 13.70
N THR A 577 -1.64 1.57 12.49
CA THR A 577 -2.94 1.96 11.92
C THR A 577 -2.82 2.01 10.40
N LEU A 578 -3.72 1.32 9.70
CA LEU A 578 -3.92 1.45 8.26
C LEU A 578 -5.42 1.65 8.06
N ASP A 579 -5.87 2.90 7.88
CA ASP A 579 -7.29 3.28 7.93
C ASP A 579 -7.64 4.28 6.82
N GLY A 580 -8.70 4.05 6.05
CA GLY A 580 -9.30 5.06 5.19
C GLY A 580 -8.54 5.44 3.91
N ASN A 581 -7.49 4.70 3.56
CA ASN A 581 -6.68 5.00 2.38
C ASN A 581 -7.41 4.58 1.08
N THR A 582 -7.28 5.37 0.01
CA THR A 582 -7.90 5.09 -1.30
C THR A 582 -6.84 4.92 -2.39
N VAL A 583 -7.14 4.09 -3.40
CA VAL A 583 -6.24 3.86 -4.53
C VAL A 583 -6.98 3.58 -5.83
N HIS A 584 -6.44 4.04 -6.95
CA HIS A 584 -6.94 3.76 -8.30
C HIS A 584 -5.83 3.84 -9.37
N SER A 585 -6.18 3.56 -10.63
CA SER A 585 -5.35 3.78 -11.85
C SER A 585 -3.94 3.18 -11.86
N THR A 586 -3.72 2.15 -11.04
CA THR A 586 -2.43 1.49 -10.78
C THR A 586 -2.57 -0.04 -10.88
N GLY A 587 -1.51 -0.80 -10.61
CA GLY A 587 -1.57 -2.27 -10.54
C GLY A 587 -1.69 -3.00 -11.88
N TRP A 588 -1.44 -2.33 -13.01
CA TRP A 588 -1.70 -2.89 -14.35
C TRP A 588 -0.49 -3.61 -14.99
N TRP A 589 0.70 -3.52 -14.38
CA TRP A 589 1.99 -3.97 -14.94
C TRP A 589 2.25 -5.48 -14.86
N TRP A 590 1.49 -6.21 -14.04
CA TRP A 590 1.70 -7.64 -13.82
C TRP A 590 0.38 -8.30 -13.41
N ASN A 591 0.23 -9.59 -13.69
CA ASN A 591 -0.96 -10.37 -13.26
C ASN A 591 -1.08 -10.50 -11.72
N HIS A 592 -0.06 -10.02 -10.98
CA HIS A 592 0.03 -9.98 -9.52
C HIS A 592 0.46 -8.59 -9.01
N ALA A 593 0.24 -7.53 -9.79
CA ALA A 593 0.36 -6.16 -9.29
C ALA A 593 -0.94 -5.78 -8.57
N GLY A 594 -0.85 -5.57 -7.25
CA GLY A 594 -1.95 -5.07 -6.43
C GLY A 594 -1.83 -3.56 -6.23
N ALA A 595 -2.95 -2.85 -6.14
CA ALA A 595 -2.96 -1.42 -5.88
C ALA A 595 -2.53 -1.09 -4.44
N PHE A 596 -2.94 -1.94 -3.49
CA PHE A 596 -2.19 -2.20 -2.25
C PHE A 596 -1.39 -3.49 -2.45
N TYR A 597 -0.06 -3.39 -2.40
CA TYR A 597 0.86 -4.52 -2.60
C TYR A 597 1.65 -4.81 -1.32
N PHE A 598 1.37 -5.95 -0.69
CA PHE A 598 2.05 -6.41 0.53
C PHE A 598 2.97 -7.60 0.21
N GLY A 599 4.16 -7.35 -0.29
CA GLY A 599 4.99 -8.40 -0.85
C GLY A 599 6.34 -7.92 -1.34
N GLY A 600 7.05 -8.82 -2.00
CA GLY A 600 8.41 -8.58 -2.48
C GLY A 600 9.42 -8.58 -1.32
N SER A 601 10.66 -8.89 -1.62
CA SER A 601 11.72 -9.02 -0.61
C SER A 601 12.95 -8.23 -1.05
N LEU A 602 13.34 -7.28 -0.21
CA LEU A 602 14.55 -6.46 -0.35
C LEU A 602 15.55 -6.93 0.71
N TYR A 603 16.71 -7.41 0.25
CA TYR A 603 17.71 -8.07 1.11
C TYR A 603 19.12 -7.85 0.57
N TYR A 604 20.15 -8.15 1.37
CA TYR A 604 21.55 -8.12 0.93
C TYR A 604 22.01 -9.49 0.42
N ASN A 605 22.61 -9.51 -0.77
CA ASN A 605 23.32 -10.65 -1.33
C ASN A 605 24.82 -10.33 -1.43
N GLY A 606 25.55 -10.60 -0.34
CA GLY A 606 26.88 -10.02 -0.14
C GLY A 606 26.80 -8.51 0.04
N ASP A 607 27.71 -7.77 -0.58
CA ASP A 607 27.85 -6.31 -0.42
C ASP A 607 26.82 -5.48 -1.23
N LYS A 608 25.76 -6.10 -1.73
CA LYS A 608 24.74 -5.47 -2.60
C LYS A 608 23.33 -5.76 -2.14
N LEU A 609 22.44 -4.79 -2.32
CA LEU A 609 21.00 -5.02 -2.30
C LEU A 609 20.54 -5.83 -3.53
N GLU A 610 19.59 -6.72 -3.29
CA GLU A 610 18.75 -7.39 -4.28
C GLU A 610 17.28 -7.23 -3.89
N TYR A 611 16.44 -7.00 -4.90
CA TYR A 611 15.00 -6.94 -4.76
C TYR A 611 14.35 -8.01 -5.65
N ASN A 612 13.55 -8.86 -5.01
CA ASN A 612 12.62 -9.76 -5.67
C ASN A 612 11.20 -9.16 -5.50
N PRO A 613 10.63 -8.45 -6.50
CA PRO A 613 9.21 -8.06 -6.51
C PRO A 613 8.26 -9.25 -6.75
N GLY A 614 8.82 -10.43 -7.01
CA GLY A 614 8.09 -11.67 -6.99
C GLY A 614 7.85 -12.17 -5.57
N ARG A 615 7.18 -13.32 -5.52
CA ARG A 615 7.09 -14.14 -4.32
C ARG A 615 8.48 -14.61 -3.87
N SER A 616 8.77 -14.46 -2.57
CA SER A 616 9.96 -15.03 -1.93
C SER A 616 9.62 -16.32 -1.16
N PHE A 617 10.58 -17.23 -1.07
CA PHE A 617 10.48 -18.50 -0.32
C PHE A 617 11.63 -18.67 0.68
N SER A 618 12.61 -17.74 0.71
CA SER A 618 13.94 -17.95 1.28
C SER A 618 14.17 -17.30 2.65
N PHE A 619 13.16 -16.64 3.22
CA PHE A 619 13.26 -15.97 4.51
C PHE A 619 12.22 -16.53 5.48
N GLU A 620 12.73 -17.17 6.53
CA GLU A 620 11.96 -17.77 7.60
C GLU A 620 11.31 -16.66 8.46
N ARG A 621 10.10 -16.24 8.07
CA ARG A 621 9.03 -16.16 9.06
C ARG A 621 8.84 -17.59 9.56
N ASP A 622 9.26 -17.88 10.78
CA ASP A 622 8.98 -19.19 11.40
C ASP A 622 7.46 -19.45 11.35
N ASP A 623 7.12 -20.71 11.06
CA ASP A 623 5.80 -21.26 10.74
C ASP A 623 5.19 -20.86 9.35
N CYS A 624 5.30 -21.84 8.44
CA CYS A 624 4.45 -22.14 7.27
C CYS A 624 4.47 -21.23 6.02
N HIS A 625 5.21 -21.73 5.01
CA HIS A 625 4.68 -22.12 3.69
C HIS A 625 3.14 -22.22 3.57
N THR A 626 2.50 -21.91 2.43
CA THR A 626 2.93 -21.29 1.18
C THR A 626 1.82 -20.37 0.61
N CYS A 627 2.19 -19.32 -0.12
CA CYS A 627 1.27 -18.37 -0.74
C CYS A 627 0.40 -18.96 -1.87
N LYS A 628 -0.83 -18.39 -2.03
CA LYS A 628 -2.39 -16.68 -4.33
C LYS A 628 -3.39 -15.45 -4.03
N ASN A 629 -3.14 -14.26 -4.60
CA ASN A 629 -4.02 -13.08 -4.58
C ASN A 629 -4.17 -12.44 -3.17
N LEU A 630 -4.67 -13.17 -2.16
CA LEU A 630 -4.36 -12.87 -0.76
C LEU A 630 -3.75 -14.12 -0.12
N TRP A 631 -2.45 -14.03 0.07
CA TRP A 631 -1.54 -15.16 -0.08
C TRP A 631 -0.49 -15.16 1.03
N SER A 632 -0.95 -14.70 2.19
CA SER A 632 -0.25 -14.44 3.43
C SER A 632 -0.50 -15.56 4.44
N GLY A 633 0.37 -15.72 5.44
CA GLY A 633 -0.03 -16.26 6.74
C GLY A 633 -0.65 -15.13 7.58
N GLN A 634 -1.64 -15.44 8.43
CA GLN A 634 -2.35 -14.50 9.33
C GLN A 634 -2.65 -13.08 8.77
N MET A 635 -3.90 -12.82 8.38
CA MET A 635 -4.35 -11.48 7.98
C MET A 635 -5.69 -11.16 8.62
N GLU A 636 -5.78 -10.01 9.29
CA GLU A 636 -7.03 -9.47 9.81
C GLU A 636 -7.48 -8.28 8.96
N VAL A 637 -8.72 -8.34 8.45
CA VAL A 637 -9.34 -7.33 7.60
C VAL A 637 -10.66 -6.92 8.22
N ILE A 638 -10.83 -5.62 8.45
CA ILE A 638 -12.02 -5.03 9.08
C ILE A 638 -12.50 -3.88 8.20
N GLY A 639 -13.76 -3.93 7.76
CA GLY A 639 -14.37 -2.84 7.01
C GLY A 639 -13.75 -2.59 5.63
N PHE A 640 -13.36 -3.63 4.89
CA PHE A 640 -12.82 -3.46 3.52
C PHE A 640 -13.96 -3.36 2.50
N GLU A 641 -14.03 -2.27 1.73
CA GLU A 641 -14.94 -2.11 0.58
C GLU A 641 -14.16 -2.18 -0.74
N SER A 642 -14.61 -3.02 -1.68
CA SER A 642 -14.01 -3.09 -3.01
C SER A 642 -15.00 -3.28 -4.15
N HIS A 643 -14.74 -2.58 -5.25
CA HIS A 643 -15.50 -2.57 -6.49
C HIS A 643 -14.68 -3.28 -7.58
N ASP A 644 -15.35 -4.06 -8.43
CA ASP A 644 -14.86 -4.99 -9.49
C ASP A 644 -13.62 -5.88 -9.18
N ASN A 645 -13.08 -5.86 -7.96
CA ASN A 645 -12.20 -6.85 -7.31
C ASN A 645 -11.08 -7.47 -8.18
N SER A 646 -10.43 -6.69 -9.04
CA SER A 646 -9.40 -7.20 -9.98
C SER A 646 -7.97 -6.81 -9.62
N LEU A 647 -7.75 -5.59 -9.11
CA LEU A 647 -6.43 -5.05 -8.79
C LEU A 647 -6.33 -4.53 -7.34
N ALA A 648 -7.31 -4.84 -6.49
CA ALA A 648 -7.50 -4.16 -5.20
C ALA A 648 -6.32 -4.36 -4.22
N ILE A 649 -5.97 -5.63 -3.95
CA ILE A 649 -4.90 -6.04 -3.04
C ILE A 649 -4.18 -7.23 -3.67
N GLU A 650 -2.85 -7.26 -3.61
CA GLU A 650 -2.07 -8.51 -3.68
C GLU A 650 -1.22 -8.62 -2.41
N ALA A 651 -1.27 -9.76 -1.72
CA ALA A 651 -0.50 -9.99 -0.49
C ALA A 651 0.33 -11.28 -0.59
N LEU A 652 1.66 -11.13 -0.71
CA LEU A 652 2.64 -12.22 -0.78
C LEU A 652 3.52 -12.32 0.49
N SER A 653 3.11 -11.69 1.59
CA SER A 653 3.81 -11.63 2.89
C SER A 653 2.83 -11.79 4.06
N SER A 654 3.26 -12.38 5.18
CA SER A 654 2.40 -12.72 6.32
C SER A 654 2.20 -11.57 7.34
N GLY A 655 1.25 -11.73 8.26
CA GLY A 655 1.07 -10.89 9.45
C GLY A 655 0.63 -9.46 9.10
N LEU A 656 -0.57 -9.32 8.54
CA LEU A 656 -1.09 -8.06 8.01
C LEU A 656 -2.42 -7.67 8.67
N TRP A 657 -2.61 -6.37 8.94
CA TRP A 657 -3.87 -5.83 9.43
C TRP A 657 -4.35 -4.69 8.53
N ILE A 658 -5.64 -4.71 8.19
CA ILE A 658 -6.31 -3.73 7.32
C ILE A 658 -7.58 -3.25 8.03
N ASN A 659 -7.76 -1.93 8.15
CA ASN A 659 -8.96 -1.29 8.69
C ASN A 659 -9.54 -0.32 7.64
N HIS A 660 -10.87 -0.25 7.50
CA HIS A 660 -11.60 0.74 6.69
C HIS A 660 -10.96 1.09 5.32
N LEU A 661 -10.67 0.08 4.52
CA LEU A 661 -9.96 0.25 3.24
C LEU A 661 -10.97 0.32 2.08
N LEU A 662 -10.83 1.31 1.18
CA LEU A 662 -11.65 1.41 -0.03
C LEU A 662 -10.79 1.24 -1.30
N ALA A 663 -10.97 0.12 -1.99
CA ALA A 663 -10.23 -0.21 -3.21
C ALA A 663 -11.17 -0.30 -4.42
N VAL A 664 -11.26 0.78 -5.19
CA VAL A 664 -12.20 0.90 -6.32
C VAL A 664 -11.52 0.49 -7.63
N CYS A 665 -11.61 -0.78 -8.00
CA CYS A 665 -11.36 -1.16 -9.38
C CYS A 665 -12.60 -0.81 -10.21
N ARG A 666 -12.54 0.29 -10.98
CA ARG A 666 -13.55 0.70 -11.99
C ARG A 666 -14.95 1.03 -11.42
N THR A 667 -15.74 1.76 -12.22
CA THR A 667 -17.11 2.20 -11.85
C THR A 667 -18.08 2.27 -13.03
N GLY A 668 -18.05 1.27 -13.91
CA GLY A 668 -19.04 1.13 -15.00
C GLY A 668 -18.88 2.08 -16.20
N LYS A 669 -17.96 3.07 -16.19
CA LYS A 669 -17.45 3.64 -17.45
C LYS A 669 -16.52 2.63 -18.14
N SER A 670 -16.46 2.71 -19.47
CA SER A 670 -15.53 1.95 -20.31
C SER A 670 -14.07 2.23 -19.93
N LEU A 671 -13.19 1.26 -20.11
CA LEU A 671 -11.75 1.43 -19.89
C LEU A 671 -11.19 2.58 -20.75
N GLY A 672 -10.67 3.62 -20.09
CA GLY A 672 -9.73 4.54 -20.72
C GLY A 672 -8.45 3.77 -21.06
N LEU A 673 -8.22 3.54 -22.35
CA LEU A 673 -7.03 2.92 -22.92
C LEU A 673 -6.36 3.93 -23.88
N PRO A 674 -5.04 3.78 -24.14
CA PRO A 674 -4.38 4.53 -25.22
C PRO A 674 -5.08 4.33 -26.57
N GLU A 675 -4.99 5.32 -27.47
CA GLU A 675 -5.56 5.20 -28.81
C GLU A 675 -4.96 3.99 -29.56
N GLY A 676 -5.83 3.15 -30.12
CA GLY A 676 -5.44 1.91 -30.80
C GLY A 676 -5.05 0.75 -29.87
N ALA A 677 -4.94 0.94 -28.55
CA ALA A 677 -4.63 -0.14 -27.62
C ALA A 677 -5.87 -1.01 -27.32
N THR A 678 -5.75 -2.32 -27.51
CA THR A 678 -6.75 -3.30 -27.07
C THR A 678 -6.32 -3.95 -25.76
N ASN A 679 -7.24 -4.12 -24.82
CA ASN A 679 -6.95 -4.85 -23.57
C ASN A 679 -6.83 -6.36 -23.85
N ASN A 680 -5.65 -6.80 -24.29
CA ASN A 680 -5.35 -8.18 -24.63
C ASN A 680 -5.06 -9.07 -23.40
N ARG A 681 -5.24 -8.55 -22.17
CA ARG A 681 -5.14 -9.31 -20.92
C ARG A 681 -6.49 -9.33 -20.20
N PRO A 682 -7.09 -10.50 -19.92
CA PRO A 682 -8.18 -10.55 -18.97
C PRO A 682 -7.62 -10.20 -17.59
N LEU A 683 -8.18 -9.19 -16.91
CA LEU A 683 -7.88 -9.01 -15.49
C LEU A 683 -8.70 -10.05 -14.71
N GLU A 684 -8.01 -10.81 -13.86
CA GLU A 684 -8.64 -11.80 -12.98
C GLU A 684 -9.33 -11.05 -11.82
N GLY A 685 -10.67 -11.03 -11.79
CA GLY A 685 -11.47 -10.44 -10.71
C GLY A 685 -11.44 -11.31 -9.45
N SER A 686 -10.28 -11.45 -8.83
CA SER A 686 -9.98 -12.56 -7.92
C SER A 686 -9.49 -12.07 -6.56
N GLY A 687 -10.34 -12.26 -5.55
CA GLY A 687 -10.11 -11.81 -4.18
C GLY A 687 -9.27 -12.76 -3.34
N PHE A 688 -9.80 -13.16 -2.18
CA PHE A 688 -9.11 -14.00 -1.20
C PHE A 688 -9.05 -15.46 -1.70
N PHE A 689 -7.85 -15.98 -2.02
CA PHE A 689 -7.68 -17.39 -2.37
C PHE A 689 -6.94 -18.18 -1.27
N TRP A 690 -7.49 -19.36 -1.01
CA TRP A 690 -7.23 -20.23 0.12
C TRP A 690 -6.41 -21.39 -0.46
N TYR A 691 -5.17 -21.55 0.03
CA TYR A 691 -4.12 -22.36 -0.59
C TYR A 691 -3.33 -23.24 0.39
N ASP A 692 -3.18 -22.85 1.67
CA ASP A 692 -2.33 -23.60 2.60
C ASP A 692 -2.89 -23.69 4.05
N THR A 693 -2.28 -24.63 4.76
CA THR A 693 -2.63 -25.17 6.06
C THR A 693 -2.38 -24.25 7.24
N GLY A 694 -1.53 -23.23 7.08
CA GLY A 694 -1.17 -22.22 8.09
C GLY A 694 -1.74 -20.81 7.85
N GLN A 695 -2.70 -20.66 6.94
CA GLN A 695 -3.37 -19.36 6.73
C GLN A 695 -4.39 -19.10 7.84
N GLU A 696 -4.27 -17.97 8.55
CA GLU A 696 -5.15 -17.55 9.66
C GLU A 696 -5.90 -16.25 9.30
N HIS A 697 -6.70 -16.25 8.24
CA HIS A 697 -7.42 -15.03 7.83
C HIS A 697 -8.69 -14.79 8.65
N ILE A 698 -8.93 -13.53 9.00
CA ILE A 698 -10.14 -13.04 9.66
C ILE A 698 -10.62 -11.84 8.84
N ILE A 699 -11.72 -11.97 8.10
CA ILE A 699 -12.24 -10.89 7.25
C ILE A 699 -13.64 -10.53 7.73
N THR A 700 -13.84 -9.31 8.19
CA THR A 700 -15.08 -8.85 8.84
C THR A 700 -15.59 -7.54 8.26
N GLN A 701 -16.91 -7.34 8.32
CA GLN A 701 -17.58 -6.08 7.94
C GLN A 701 -17.28 -5.59 6.52
N SER A 702 -16.85 -6.50 5.63
CA SER A 702 -16.31 -6.15 4.32
C SER A 702 -17.39 -6.21 3.23
N THR A 703 -17.32 -5.31 2.25
CA THR A 703 -18.33 -5.11 1.21
C THR A 703 -17.73 -5.26 -0.19
N PHE A 704 -18.35 -6.09 -1.02
CA PHE A 704 -17.93 -6.32 -2.41
C PHE A 704 -19.02 -5.86 -3.38
N ARG A 705 -18.64 -5.08 -4.39
CA ARG A 705 -19.56 -4.23 -5.19
C ARG A 705 -19.41 -4.44 -6.69
N ASN A 706 -20.53 -4.58 -7.41
CA ASN A 706 -20.61 -4.63 -8.88
C ASN A 706 -19.85 -5.81 -9.56
N CYS A 707 -19.27 -6.71 -8.77
CA CYS A 707 -18.37 -7.73 -9.28
C CYS A 707 -19.10 -8.88 -10.00
N GLY A 708 -18.58 -9.31 -11.16
CA GLY A 708 -19.25 -10.34 -11.95
C GLY A 708 -20.56 -9.88 -12.61
N PHE A 709 -20.70 -8.58 -12.86
CA PHE A 709 -21.92 -8.00 -13.42
C PHE A 709 -22.15 -8.34 -14.89
N ARG A 710 -23.39 -8.74 -15.23
CA ARG A 710 -23.80 -9.06 -16.61
C ARG A 710 -25.18 -8.50 -16.99
N SER A 711 -25.33 -7.18 -16.93
CA SER A 711 -26.51 -6.38 -17.33
C SER A 711 -27.73 -6.38 -16.39
N ASP A 712 -28.49 -5.29 -16.47
CA ASP A 712 -29.47 -4.77 -15.50
C ASP A 712 -30.68 -5.67 -15.18
N ASN A 713 -30.84 -6.80 -15.87
CA ASN A 713 -32.06 -7.62 -15.84
C ASN A 713 -32.02 -8.77 -14.81
N TYR A 714 -30.96 -8.90 -13.99
CA TYR A 714 -30.59 -10.18 -13.40
C TYR A 714 -30.30 -10.22 -11.88
N ASN A 715 -30.95 -9.37 -11.09
CA ASN A 715 -30.87 -9.37 -9.61
C ASN A 715 -31.60 -10.57 -8.94
N GLN A 716 -31.43 -11.80 -9.46
CA GLN A 716 -32.10 -13.01 -8.98
C GLN A 716 -31.22 -14.26 -9.10
N TYR A 717 -31.37 -15.18 -8.13
CA TYR A 717 -30.83 -16.54 -8.19
C TYR A 717 -31.33 -17.24 -9.47
N ASN A 718 -30.43 -17.56 -10.39
CA ASN A 718 -30.76 -18.21 -11.64
C ASN A 718 -29.65 -19.19 -12.05
N SER A 719 -30.05 -20.38 -12.49
CA SER A 719 -29.18 -21.52 -12.76
C SER A 719 -28.35 -21.45 -14.06
N SER A 720 -28.30 -20.30 -14.73
CA SER A 720 -27.51 -20.14 -15.95
C SER A 720 -26.01 -20.07 -15.64
N ALA A 721 -25.22 -20.89 -16.35
CA ALA A 721 -23.77 -21.00 -16.18
C ALA A 721 -22.96 -19.74 -16.54
N THR A 722 -23.60 -18.65 -16.97
CA THR A 722 -22.95 -17.38 -17.38
C THR A 722 -23.43 -16.17 -16.57
N ARG A 723 -23.88 -16.39 -15.32
CA ARG A 723 -24.31 -15.34 -14.39
C ARG A 723 -23.25 -15.04 -13.33
N GLY A 724 -22.17 -14.47 -13.85
CA GLY A 724 -21.00 -13.92 -13.18
C GLY A 724 -20.20 -13.16 -14.23
N CYS A 725 -18.89 -13.04 -14.03
CA CYS A 725 -17.95 -12.62 -15.06
C CYS A 725 -18.09 -13.45 -16.36
N ASP A 726 -17.64 -12.90 -17.50
CA ASP A 726 -17.71 -13.56 -18.81
C ASP A 726 -16.57 -13.15 -19.75
N ASP A 727 -16.12 -14.09 -20.58
CA ASP A 727 -14.98 -13.92 -21.48
C ASP A 727 -15.36 -13.37 -22.87
N SER A 728 -16.62 -13.00 -23.08
CA SER A 728 -17.11 -12.46 -24.35
C SER A 728 -16.91 -10.94 -24.49
N ASP A 729 -16.49 -10.25 -23.44
CA ASP A 729 -16.10 -8.84 -23.51
C ASP A 729 -14.89 -8.48 -22.61
N MET A 730 -13.70 -8.56 -23.20
CA MET A 730 -12.44 -8.17 -22.53
C MET A 730 -12.31 -6.66 -22.25
N SER A 731 -13.23 -5.80 -22.72
CA SER A 731 -13.30 -4.40 -22.28
C SER A 731 -14.00 -4.24 -20.92
N LYS A 732 -14.85 -5.20 -20.54
CA LYS A 732 -15.36 -5.35 -19.16
C LYS A 732 -14.35 -6.04 -18.25
N ALA A 733 -13.42 -6.83 -18.84
CA ALA A 733 -12.27 -7.46 -18.19
C ALA A 733 -12.61 -8.05 -16.80
N CYS A 734 -13.58 -8.95 -16.82
CA CYS A 734 -14.11 -9.71 -15.71
C CYS A 734 -14.06 -11.17 -16.20
N TYR A 735 -12.97 -11.88 -15.91
CA TYR A 735 -12.70 -13.23 -16.45
C TYR A 735 -13.65 -14.28 -15.86
N SER A 736 -14.17 -15.24 -16.62
CA SER A 736 -15.32 -16.07 -16.19
C SER A 736 -15.08 -16.97 -14.97
N GLU A 737 -13.82 -17.25 -14.62
CA GLU A 737 -13.42 -18.03 -13.44
C GLU A 737 -13.15 -17.16 -12.18
N SER A 738 -13.35 -15.84 -12.30
CA SER A 738 -13.17 -14.84 -11.23
C SER A 738 -14.14 -15.04 -10.07
N SER A 739 -13.64 -14.91 -8.84
CA SER A 739 -14.44 -15.07 -7.61
C SER A 739 -13.78 -14.40 -6.41
N MET A 740 -14.58 -14.04 -5.41
CA MET A 740 -14.17 -13.30 -4.23
C MET A 740 -13.48 -14.16 -3.17
N PHE A 741 -13.93 -15.40 -3.01
CA PHE A 741 -13.35 -16.39 -2.09
C PHE A 741 -13.11 -17.71 -2.83
N GLY A 742 -11.86 -18.16 -2.95
CA GLY A 742 -11.53 -19.28 -3.83
C GLY A 742 -10.62 -20.34 -3.22
N PHE A 743 -11.04 -21.61 -3.25
CA PHE A 743 -10.23 -22.74 -2.79
C PHE A 743 -9.35 -23.32 -3.90
N LEU A 744 -8.24 -23.98 -3.50
CA LEU A 744 -7.27 -24.67 -4.36
C LEU A 744 -7.00 -26.07 -3.75
N THR A 745 -7.46 -27.15 -4.40
CA THR A 745 -7.92 -28.37 -3.67
C THR A 745 -7.17 -29.68 -3.99
N HIS A 746 -6.11 -30.05 -3.26
CA HIS A 746 -5.12 -31.05 -3.71
C HIS A 746 -4.43 -31.94 -2.67
N SER A 747 -3.95 -33.10 -3.15
CA SER A 747 -3.06 -34.05 -2.49
C SER A 747 -3.65 -34.78 -1.27
N ASP A 748 -2.99 -35.84 -0.79
CA ASP A 748 -3.44 -36.73 0.31
C ASP A 748 -2.52 -36.74 1.55
N GLU A 749 -1.60 -35.78 1.65
CA GLU A 749 -0.53 -35.77 2.66
C GLU A 749 -0.71 -34.76 3.81
N PHE A 750 -1.49 -33.68 3.63
CA PHE A 750 -1.70 -32.63 4.65
C PHE A 750 -3.14 -32.05 4.64
N THR A 751 -3.62 -31.61 5.81
CA THR A 751 -4.87 -30.84 5.99
C THR A 751 -4.60 -29.58 6.83
N PRO A 752 -5.52 -28.60 6.93
CA PRO A 752 -5.26 -27.37 7.67
C PRO A 752 -4.97 -27.57 9.15
N LYS A 753 -4.24 -26.64 9.75
CA LYS A 753 -3.99 -26.60 11.20
C LYS A 753 -4.99 -25.71 11.94
N ILE A 754 -5.50 -24.68 11.27
CA ILE A 754 -6.33 -23.60 11.84
C ILE A 754 -7.47 -23.29 10.86
N MET A 755 -8.64 -22.92 11.38
CA MET A 755 -9.80 -22.51 10.59
C MET A 755 -9.85 -20.99 10.45
N GLN A 756 -9.81 -20.49 9.21
CA GLN A 756 -9.99 -19.06 8.94
C GLN A 756 -11.47 -18.67 9.05
N GLY A 757 -11.76 -17.38 9.27
CA GLY A 757 -13.10 -16.90 9.60
C GLY A 757 -13.58 -15.68 8.79
N THR A 758 -14.89 -15.60 8.54
CA THR A 758 -15.57 -14.39 8.06
C THR A 758 -16.80 -14.02 8.86
N ARG A 759 -17.20 -12.74 8.77
CA ARG A 759 -18.40 -12.20 9.41
C ARG A 759 -18.86 -10.89 8.77
N ASP A 760 -20.15 -10.58 8.84
CA ASP A 760 -20.75 -9.31 8.41
C ASP A 760 -20.39 -8.94 6.94
N ILE A 761 -20.27 -9.93 6.05
CA ILE A 761 -19.84 -9.73 4.65
C ILE A 761 -21.02 -9.33 3.76
N THR A 762 -20.89 -8.19 3.06
CA THR A 762 -21.91 -7.68 2.13
C THR A 762 -21.50 -7.92 0.68
N PHE A 763 -22.43 -8.40 -0.15
CA PHE A 763 -22.29 -8.50 -1.59
C PHE A 763 -23.37 -7.67 -2.28
N ASP A 764 -22.99 -6.53 -2.85
CA ASP A 764 -23.90 -5.62 -3.56
C ASP A 764 -23.64 -5.62 -5.07
N ASN A 765 -24.70 -5.64 -5.87
CA ASN A 765 -24.68 -5.81 -7.34
C ASN A 765 -23.71 -6.92 -7.84
N CYS A 766 -23.45 -7.96 -7.03
CA CYS A 766 -22.48 -9.01 -7.33
C CYS A 766 -23.14 -10.27 -7.90
N GLY A 767 -22.56 -10.82 -8.97
CA GLY A 767 -23.03 -12.06 -9.59
C GLY A 767 -22.87 -13.28 -8.65
N ARG A 768 -23.84 -14.20 -8.62
CA ARG A 768 -23.83 -15.37 -7.72
C ARG A 768 -22.58 -16.25 -7.87
N ARG A 769 -22.03 -16.37 -9.08
CA ARG A 769 -20.75 -17.08 -9.34
C ARG A 769 -19.50 -16.34 -8.86
N PHE A 770 -19.59 -15.03 -8.64
CA PHE A 770 -18.50 -14.22 -8.11
C PHE A 770 -18.32 -14.42 -6.60
N LYS A 771 -19.29 -14.97 -5.86
CA LYS A 771 -19.16 -15.10 -4.40
C LYS A 771 -18.03 -16.05 -3.98
N PHE A 772 -18.06 -17.29 -4.45
CA PHE A 772 -17.00 -18.26 -4.12
C PHE A 772 -16.81 -19.33 -5.21
N THR A 773 -15.59 -19.88 -5.28
CA THR A 773 -15.15 -20.91 -6.24
C THR A 773 -14.20 -21.94 -5.61
N ILE A 774 -13.94 -23.03 -6.31
CA ILE A 774 -12.99 -24.10 -5.92
C ILE A 774 -11.99 -24.44 -7.05
N ASN A 775 -12.05 -23.69 -8.16
CA ASN A 775 -11.83 -24.28 -9.48
C ASN A 775 -10.65 -23.64 -10.25
N LYS A 776 -9.74 -22.91 -9.59
CA LYS A 776 -8.71 -22.08 -10.27
C LYS A 776 -7.49 -22.85 -10.77
N LEU A 777 -6.86 -23.68 -9.95
CA LEU A 777 -5.62 -24.40 -10.29
C LEU A 777 -5.49 -25.70 -9.49
N GLU A 778 -4.77 -26.66 -10.07
CA GLU A 778 -4.36 -27.90 -9.40
C GLU A 778 -2.92 -27.80 -8.84
N THR A 779 -2.75 -27.80 -7.52
CA THR A 779 -1.47 -27.46 -6.83
C THR A 779 -1.28 -28.20 -5.50
N VAL A 780 -0.15 -28.88 -5.28
CA VAL A 780 0.16 -29.95 -4.28
C VAL A 780 -0.25 -29.85 -2.78
N SER A 781 -0.87 -28.78 -2.25
CA SER A 781 -0.84 -28.44 -0.81
C SER A 781 -2.18 -28.29 -0.05
N GLY A 782 -3.28 -28.98 -0.37
CA GLY A 782 -4.50 -28.80 0.45
C GLY A 782 -5.70 -29.73 0.24
N GLN A 783 -5.84 -30.76 1.08
CA GLN A 783 -7.10 -31.48 1.23
C GLN A 783 -7.93 -30.90 2.39
N GLY A 784 -9.21 -30.60 2.14
CA GLY A 784 -10.17 -30.22 3.19
C GLY A 784 -9.91 -28.87 3.83
N GLN A 785 -9.62 -27.82 3.04
CA GLN A 785 -9.56 -26.47 3.58
C GLN A 785 -10.96 -26.01 3.99
N ASN A 786 -11.10 -25.72 5.29
CA ASN A 786 -12.34 -25.39 5.96
C ASN A 786 -12.32 -23.93 6.44
N TRP A 787 -13.48 -23.30 6.43
CA TRP A 787 -13.69 -21.88 6.69
C TRP A 787 -14.95 -21.70 7.52
N LEU A 788 -14.87 -20.93 8.60
CA LEU A 788 -16.03 -20.56 9.41
C LEU A 788 -16.61 -19.20 8.97
N ASP A 789 -17.69 -19.23 8.21
CA ASP A 789 -18.53 -18.05 7.95
C ASP A 789 -19.50 -17.87 9.12
N MET A 790 -19.06 -17.10 10.13
CA MET A 790 -19.61 -17.03 11.50
C MET A 790 -21.09 -16.69 11.60
N ASP A 791 -21.65 -16.07 10.57
CA ASP A 791 -23.04 -15.63 10.47
C ASP A 791 -23.70 -16.01 9.13
N GLY A 792 -23.03 -16.80 8.30
CA GLY A 792 -23.55 -17.22 6.99
C GLY A 792 -23.72 -16.07 5.99
N SER A 793 -23.00 -14.97 6.15
CA SER A 793 -23.10 -13.79 5.28
C SER A 793 -22.49 -14.02 3.88
N VAL A 794 -21.46 -14.86 3.77
CA VAL A 794 -20.90 -15.28 2.46
C VAL A 794 -21.67 -16.45 1.86
N SER A 795 -22.00 -17.46 2.67
CA SER A 795 -22.83 -18.60 2.24
C SER A 795 -24.22 -18.15 1.77
N GLY A 796 -24.71 -17.03 2.33
CA GLY A 796 -26.06 -16.51 2.10
C GLY A 796 -27.14 -17.26 2.88
N LEU A 797 -26.74 -18.13 3.83
CA LEU A 797 -27.66 -18.87 4.69
C LEU A 797 -28.14 -18.01 5.89
N ASN A 798 -27.36 -17.01 6.31
CA ASN A 798 -27.60 -16.18 7.50
C ASN A 798 -27.57 -16.97 8.84
N ASP A 799 -26.90 -18.13 8.84
CA ASP A 799 -26.62 -18.99 10.00
C ASP A 799 -25.12 -19.39 9.97
N PRO A 800 -24.46 -19.63 11.11
CA PRO A 800 -23.04 -20.02 11.16
C PRO A 800 -22.75 -21.22 10.26
N THR A 801 -21.92 -21.01 9.23
CA THR A 801 -21.68 -21.98 8.16
C THR A 801 -20.21 -22.37 8.12
N ILE A 802 -19.90 -23.67 8.22
CA ILE A 802 -18.56 -24.16 7.82
C ILE A 802 -18.59 -24.42 6.32
N ILE A 803 -17.86 -23.61 5.56
CA ILE A 803 -17.64 -23.76 4.12
C ILE A 803 -16.37 -24.59 3.92
N ALA A 804 -16.42 -25.58 3.04
CA ALA A 804 -15.35 -26.57 2.89
C ALA A 804 -15.30 -27.14 1.47
N SER A 805 -14.10 -27.52 1.02
CA SER A 805 -13.81 -27.93 -0.35
C SER A 805 -13.22 -29.35 -0.45
N GLY A 806 -13.43 -30.03 -1.59
CA GLY A 806 -12.90 -31.37 -1.78
C GLY A 806 -13.11 -31.95 -3.19
N LEU A 807 -12.22 -32.86 -3.56
CA LEU A 807 -12.21 -33.55 -4.86
C LEU A 807 -13.43 -34.48 -5.05
N GLU A 808 -13.69 -34.85 -6.30
CA GLU A 808 -14.82 -35.75 -6.68
C GLU A 808 -14.67 -37.20 -6.17
N LEU A 809 -13.51 -37.55 -5.58
CA LEU A 809 -13.29 -38.79 -4.82
C LEU A 809 -13.71 -38.67 -3.34
N ALA A 810 -13.81 -37.46 -2.81
CA ALA A 810 -14.28 -37.17 -1.45
C ALA A 810 -15.83 -37.18 -1.40
N LYS A 811 -16.43 -38.20 -2.03
CA LYS A 811 -17.80 -38.15 -2.56
C LYS A 811 -18.92 -38.15 -1.52
N ASP A 812 -18.61 -38.50 -0.28
CA ASP A 812 -19.60 -38.76 0.77
C ASP A 812 -19.35 -38.00 2.10
N TRP A 813 -18.25 -37.24 2.27
CA TRP A 813 -17.98 -36.57 3.57
C TRP A 813 -19.00 -35.45 3.86
N TRP A 814 -19.46 -34.75 2.82
CA TRP A 814 -20.53 -33.76 2.91
C TRP A 814 -21.92 -34.41 3.07
N GLY A 815 -22.02 -35.74 2.92
CA GLY A 815 -23.26 -36.50 3.12
C GLY A 815 -23.49 -36.99 4.56
N VAL A 816 -22.55 -36.73 5.50
CA VAL A 816 -22.59 -37.28 6.87
C VAL A 816 -23.65 -36.65 7.77
N ASP A 817 -24.11 -35.44 7.44
CA ASP A 817 -25.18 -34.73 8.15
C ASP A 817 -26.27 -34.24 7.18
N ASN A 818 -27.48 -34.00 7.68
CA ASN A 818 -28.61 -33.50 6.91
C ASN A 818 -28.74 -31.97 6.89
N GLN A 819 -27.87 -31.24 7.59
CA GLN A 819 -27.76 -29.78 7.53
C GLN A 819 -26.75 -29.33 6.46
N VAL A 820 -25.88 -30.22 5.98
CA VAL A 820 -24.94 -29.90 4.88
C VAL A 820 -25.69 -29.75 3.56
N VAL A 821 -25.56 -28.57 2.95
CA VAL A 821 -26.18 -28.25 1.66
C VAL A 821 -25.12 -28.35 0.56
N TYR A 822 -25.27 -29.34 -0.33
CA TYR A 822 -24.49 -29.39 -1.56
C TYR A 822 -24.97 -28.29 -2.53
N GLU A 823 -24.03 -27.48 -3.02
CA GLU A 823 -24.28 -26.36 -3.94
C GLU A 823 -23.91 -26.77 -5.39
N PRO A 824 -24.89 -27.22 -6.22
CA PRO A 824 -24.63 -27.74 -7.56
C PRO A 824 -24.23 -26.69 -8.61
N GLN A 825 -24.22 -25.39 -8.27
CA GLN A 825 -23.91 -24.30 -9.21
C GLN A 825 -22.55 -23.65 -8.99
N ALA A 826 -21.89 -23.94 -7.86
CA ALA A 826 -20.44 -23.75 -7.74
C ALA A 826 -19.74 -24.56 -8.85
N PRO A 827 -18.75 -24.00 -9.56
CA PRO A 827 -18.13 -24.70 -10.67
C PRO A 827 -17.38 -25.94 -10.16
N LEU A 828 -17.92 -27.10 -10.49
CA LEU A 828 -17.33 -28.42 -10.26
C LEU A 828 -17.01 -29.04 -11.61
N SER A 829 -15.73 -29.13 -11.96
CA SER A 829 -15.26 -29.77 -13.19
C SER A 829 -14.05 -30.67 -12.95
N THR A 830 -14.29 -31.97 -12.90
CA THR A 830 -13.26 -33.03 -12.82
C THR A 830 -12.34 -33.07 -14.04
N TYR A 831 -11.03 -33.36 -13.87
CA TYR A 831 -10.28 -34.36 -14.64
C TYR A 831 -8.88 -34.63 -14.04
N CYS A 832 -8.61 -35.86 -13.57
CA CYS A 832 -7.29 -36.23 -13.05
C CYS A 832 -6.29 -36.65 -14.14
N ARG A 833 -5.04 -36.17 -14.05
CA ARG A 833 -3.84 -36.98 -14.36
C ARG A 833 -2.69 -36.66 -13.40
N ASN A 834 -1.95 -37.68 -13.02
CA ASN A 834 -0.75 -37.63 -12.19
C ASN A 834 0.24 -38.63 -12.81
N ASP A 835 1.41 -38.17 -13.27
CA ASP A 835 2.37 -38.99 -14.03
C ASP A 835 3.82 -38.97 -13.52
N GLY A 836 4.08 -38.43 -12.32
CA GLY A 836 5.36 -38.62 -11.62
C GLY A 836 5.51 -37.81 -10.33
N SER A 837 5.85 -38.38 -9.17
CA SER A 837 6.11 -39.79 -8.82
C SER A 837 5.48 -40.11 -7.46
N GLY A 838 4.67 -41.16 -7.41
CA GLY A 838 3.69 -41.32 -6.33
C GLY A 838 4.19 -41.96 -5.03
N LEU A 839 3.49 -41.64 -3.94
CA LEU A 839 3.30 -42.52 -2.80
C LEU A 839 1.95 -43.24 -2.95
N ASN A 840 1.88 -44.52 -2.54
CA ASN A 840 0.62 -45.27 -2.49
C ASN A 840 0.23 -45.46 -1.02
N CYS A 841 -0.28 -44.39 -0.42
CA CYS A 841 -0.64 -44.30 0.99
C CYS A 841 -1.86 -45.17 1.33
N SER A 842 -1.62 -46.47 1.47
CA SER A 842 -2.63 -47.45 1.93
C SER A 842 -3.21 -47.03 3.30
N PRO A 843 -4.53 -46.78 3.43
CA PRO A 843 -5.10 -46.23 4.66
C PRO A 843 -4.81 -47.11 5.89
N VAL A 844 -4.25 -46.50 6.93
CA VAL A 844 -4.03 -47.16 8.24
C VAL A 844 -5.31 -47.20 9.07
N GLY A 845 -6.31 -46.39 8.70
CA GLY A 845 -7.66 -46.39 9.26
C GLY A 845 -8.61 -45.51 8.47
N TYR A 846 -9.73 -45.17 9.09
CA TYR A 846 -10.74 -44.25 8.58
C TYR A 846 -11.45 -43.49 9.71
N MET A 847 -11.95 -42.28 9.46
CA MET A 847 -12.80 -41.52 10.39
C MET A 847 -14.22 -41.28 9.87
N ARG A 848 -15.18 -41.24 10.80
CA ARG A 848 -16.63 -41.10 10.53
C ARG A 848 -17.31 -40.26 11.60
N HIS A 849 -18.32 -39.49 11.23
CA HIS A 849 -19.17 -38.80 12.20
C HIS A 849 -20.25 -39.74 12.79
N LEU A 850 -20.58 -39.58 14.07
CA LEU A 850 -21.54 -40.42 14.78
C LEU A 850 -22.98 -39.87 14.65
N GLY A 851 -23.77 -40.45 13.74
CA GLY A 851 -25.15 -40.03 13.49
C GLY A 851 -26.02 -41.06 12.76
N HIS A 852 -27.33 -40.79 12.71
CA HIS A 852 -28.37 -41.70 12.20
C HIS A 852 -28.26 -42.07 10.70
N LYS A 853 -27.49 -41.31 9.90
CA LYS A 853 -27.54 -41.39 8.42
C LYS A 853 -26.61 -42.39 7.73
N PHE A 854 -25.82 -43.18 8.46
CA PHE A 854 -25.12 -44.34 7.88
C PHE A 854 -26.11 -45.49 7.55
N SER A 855 -26.85 -45.33 6.46
CA SER A 855 -27.69 -46.41 5.91
C SER A 855 -26.79 -47.48 5.27
N PRO A 856 -26.91 -48.77 5.63
CA PRO A 856 -26.09 -49.86 5.10
C PRO A 856 -26.39 -50.20 3.62
N THR A 857 -27.18 -49.37 2.94
CA THR A 857 -27.58 -49.51 1.53
C THR A 857 -26.73 -48.69 0.57
N LEU A 858 -25.83 -47.84 1.07
CA LEU A 858 -24.82 -47.14 0.26
C LEU A 858 -23.58 -48.02 0.05
N ASN A 859 -22.81 -47.71 -1.00
CA ASN A 859 -21.84 -48.63 -1.60
C ASN A 859 -20.74 -49.09 -0.63
N ALA A 860 -20.13 -50.25 -0.88
CA ALA A 860 -19.11 -50.82 0.02
C ALA A 860 -17.85 -49.94 0.19
N ALA A 861 -17.60 -48.97 -0.70
CA ALA A 861 -16.57 -47.94 -0.53
C ALA A 861 -16.97 -46.86 0.50
N VAL A 862 -18.26 -46.48 0.55
CA VAL A 862 -18.83 -45.49 1.48
C VAL A 862 -18.78 -46.01 2.93
N ASN A 863 -18.88 -47.33 3.10
CA ASN A 863 -18.80 -48.02 4.40
C ASN A 863 -17.45 -47.89 5.14
N ASN A 864 -16.47 -47.18 4.59
CA ASN A 864 -15.16 -46.97 5.22
C ASN A 864 -15.04 -45.62 5.96
N GLY A 865 -15.49 -44.50 5.40
CA GLY A 865 -15.26 -43.14 5.94
C GLY A 865 -14.03 -42.45 5.34
N LEU A 866 -13.66 -41.28 5.87
CA LEU A 866 -12.48 -40.51 5.42
C LEU A 866 -11.20 -41.32 5.70
N PRO A 867 -10.36 -41.65 4.70
CA PRO A 867 -9.15 -42.43 4.92
C PRO A 867 -8.13 -41.69 5.80
N VAL A 868 -7.57 -42.42 6.75
CA VAL A 868 -6.52 -41.96 7.67
C VAL A 868 -5.21 -42.60 7.22
N THR A 869 -4.20 -41.77 6.92
CA THR A 869 -2.86 -42.19 6.48
C THR A 869 -1.88 -42.23 7.67
N ALA A 870 -0.58 -42.43 7.41
CA ALA A 870 0.43 -42.50 8.47
C ALA A 870 0.83 -41.13 9.06
N ASN A 871 0.47 -40.01 8.40
CA ASN A 871 0.56 -38.63 8.92
C ASN A 871 -0.85 -38.00 8.90
N PRO A 872 -1.72 -38.30 9.89
CA PRO A 872 -3.11 -37.87 9.84
C PRO A 872 -3.38 -36.64 10.72
N ASP A 873 -3.14 -35.45 10.17
CA ASP A 873 -3.91 -34.28 10.57
C ASP A 873 -5.26 -34.33 9.83
N VAL A 874 -6.38 -34.05 10.51
CA VAL A 874 -7.73 -34.08 9.92
C VAL A 874 -8.61 -32.99 10.53
N VAL A 875 -9.15 -32.13 9.67
CA VAL A 875 -10.13 -31.09 10.04
C VAL A 875 -11.50 -31.45 9.47
N SER A 876 -12.56 -31.34 10.27
CA SER A 876 -13.95 -31.51 9.80
C SER A 876 -14.97 -30.86 10.74
N MET A 877 -16.23 -30.79 10.32
CA MET A 877 -17.32 -30.11 11.02
C MET A 877 -17.60 -30.70 12.41
N ILE A 878 -17.95 -29.86 13.38
CA ILE A 878 -18.22 -30.26 14.77
C ILE A 878 -19.71 -30.00 15.08
N GLY A 879 -20.57 -30.95 14.72
CA GLY A 879 -22.02 -30.83 14.94
C GLY A 879 -22.70 -32.19 15.09
N GLY A 880 -22.68 -32.76 16.30
CA GLY A 880 -23.32 -34.06 16.58
C GLY A 880 -22.66 -34.82 17.72
N PHE A 881 -22.76 -36.16 17.71
CA PHE A 881 -22.24 -37.03 18.78
C PHE A 881 -20.73 -37.33 18.68
N GLY A 882 -19.98 -36.62 17.84
CA GLY A 882 -18.53 -36.73 17.73
C GLY A 882 -18.04 -37.72 16.68
N TRP A 883 -16.75 -38.07 16.75
CA TRP A 883 -16.04 -38.79 15.69
C TRP A 883 -15.61 -40.20 16.13
N LEU A 884 -15.74 -41.16 15.21
CA LEU A 884 -15.29 -42.54 15.35
C LEU A 884 -14.06 -42.77 14.46
N LEU A 885 -12.92 -43.03 15.09
CA LEU A 885 -11.68 -43.45 14.43
C LEU A 885 -11.59 -44.99 14.41
N THR A 886 -11.62 -45.57 13.21
CA THR A 886 -11.51 -47.00 12.96
C THR A 886 -10.14 -47.30 12.37
N LEU A 887 -9.22 -47.94 13.11
CA LEU A 887 -7.88 -48.26 12.61
C LEU A 887 -7.80 -49.68 12.05
N ASN A 888 -7.38 -49.80 10.79
CA ASN A 888 -7.27 -51.05 10.03
C ASN A 888 -6.20 -52.03 10.57
N ARG A 889 -5.42 -51.60 11.56
CA ARG A 889 -4.35 -52.38 12.22
C ARG A 889 -4.47 -52.39 13.76
N GLY A 890 -5.63 -52.01 14.30
CA GLY A 890 -5.90 -51.95 15.75
C GLY A 890 -5.42 -50.66 16.43
N ALA A 891 -5.56 -50.61 17.76
CA ALA A 891 -5.27 -49.44 18.58
C ALA A 891 -3.83 -48.92 18.42
N PRO A 892 -3.60 -47.59 18.42
CA PRO A 892 -2.25 -47.06 18.43
C PRO A 892 -1.65 -47.18 19.84
N ARG A 893 -0.33 -47.35 19.95
CA ARG A 893 0.33 -47.37 21.28
C ARG A 893 0.31 -46.02 21.99
N GLN A 894 0.14 -44.95 21.22
CA GLN A 894 0.05 -43.56 21.67
C GLN A 894 -0.84 -42.84 20.66
N LEU A 895 -1.77 -42.03 21.15
CA LEU A 895 -2.48 -41.03 20.36
C LEU A 895 -2.16 -39.68 21.00
N VAL A 896 -1.86 -38.68 20.17
CA VAL A 896 -1.62 -37.30 20.61
C VAL A 896 -2.65 -36.42 19.91
N LEU A 897 -3.40 -35.65 20.68
CA LEU A 897 -4.16 -34.50 20.18
C LEU A 897 -3.28 -33.29 20.48
N TRP A 898 -2.78 -32.63 19.43
CA TRP A 898 -1.74 -31.61 19.57
C TRP A 898 -2.31 -30.19 19.52
N ASP A 899 -3.27 -29.93 18.63
CA ASP A 899 -4.17 -28.78 18.67
C ASP A 899 -5.64 -29.23 18.56
N LEU A 900 -6.58 -28.34 18.98
CA LEU A 900 -8.01 -28.60 18.95
C LEU A 900 -8.82 -27.28 18.91
N GLU A 901 -9.31 -26.92 17.74
CA GLU A 901 -10.22 -25.80 17.54
C GLU A 901 -11.69 -26.29 17.60
N VAL A 902 -12.47 -25.76 18.55
CA VAL A 902 -13.87 -26.16 18.81
C VAL A 902 -14.71 -24.99 19.30
N ASP A 903 -15.98 -24.97 18.90
CA ASP A 903 -16.94 -23.95 19.33
C ASP A 903 -17.11 -23.86 20.87
N PRO A 904 -17.30 -22.66 21.45
CA PRO A 904 -17.48 -22.45 22.89
C PRO A 904 -18.73 -23.13 23.50
N GLY A 905 -18.61 -24.42 23.79
CA GLY A 905 -19.67 -25.25 24.38
C GLY A 905 -19.70 -26.67 23.82
N SER A 906 -19.03 -26.91 22.69
CA SER A 906 -18.97 -28.21 22.02
C SER A 906 -18.35 -29.30 22.91
N VAL A 907 -18.85 -30.51 22.72
CA VAL A 907 -18.43 -31.72 23.43
C VAL A 907 -17.77 -32.65 22.42
N LEU A 908 -16.46 -32.85 22.54
CA LEU A 908 -15.77 -33.86 21.75
C LEU A 908 -15.92 -35.22 22.43
N LEU A 909 -16.39 -36.20 21.65
CA LEU A 909 -16.45 -37.61 22.03
C LEU A 909 -15.36 -38.36 21.27
N LEU A 910 -14.49 -39.06 21.99
CA LEU A 910 -13.46 -39.94 21.42
C LEU A 910 -13.69 -41.37 21.91
N SER A 911 -13.81 -42.29 20.95
CA SER A 911 -13.97 -43.74 21.17
C SER A 911 -12.94 -44.49 20.33
N ILE A 912 -12.20 -45.40 20.97
CA ILE A 912 -11.13 -46.20 20.36
C ILE A 912 -11.29 -47.65 20.85
N PRO A 913 -11.25 -48.67 19.97
CA PRO A 913 -11.18 -50.07 20.38
C PRO A 913 -9.79 -50.42 20.91
N TYR A 914 -9.68 -51.26 21.93
CA TYR A 914 -8.39 -51.72 22.46
C TYR A 914 -8.46 -53.14 23.07
N PRO A 915 -7.31 -53.84 23.19
CA PRO A 915 -7.25 -55.16 23.82
C PRO A 915 -7.71 -55.14 25.29
N ALA A 916 -8.51 -56.12 25.70
CA ALA A 916 -8.93 -56.26 27.10
C ALA A 916 -7.71 -56.25 28.05
N GLY A 917 -7.75 -55.37 29.06
CA GLY A 917 -6.66 -55.19 30.03
C GLY A 917 -5.70 -54.02 29.75
N THR A 918 -5.79 -53.31 28.62
CA THR A 918 -4.98 -52.10 28.37
C THR A 918 -5.20 -51.02 29.44
N THR A 919 -4.12 -50.60 30.10
CA THR A 919 -4.08 -49.41 30.96
C THR A 919 -3.85 -48.14 30.13
N PHE A 920 -4.40 -47.02 30.59
CA PHE A 920 -4.34 -45.73 29.89
C PHE A 920 -3.85 -44.65 30.85
N ASN A 921 -2.87 -43.87 30.41
CA ASN A 921 -2.71 -42.48 30.86
C ASN A 921 -3.47 -41.59 29.86
N ILE A 922 -4.16 -40.57 30.37
CA ILE A 922 -4.91 -39.55 29.63
C ILE A 922 -4.50 -38.22 30.25
#